data_AF-B7GKZ2-F1
#
_entry.id   AF-B7GKZ2-F1
#
_cell.length_a   1.000
_cell.length_b   1.000
_cell.length_c   1.000
_cell.angle_alpha   90.00
_cell.angle_beta   90.00
_cell.angle_gamma   90.00
#
_symmetry.space_group_name_H-M   'P 1'
#
loop_
_entity.id
_entity.type
_entity.pdbx_description
1 polymer ?
#
loop_
_entity_poly.entity_id
_entity_poly.type
_entity_poly.pdbx_seq_one_letter_code
_entity_poly.pdbx_strand_id
1 'polypeptide(L)'
;MKKRVLIGSPVHQKAPILQLFLTSLEYLNTEGLEVHYLFIDDNESEDAKRVLLDFVRKKSTAYVLNSANSQKYICDENTHYWNEGLVWKVAHFKNIIIQFALEKDFDYLFFIDSDIVLHPETLQKLIEAKKDIISNIFWTKWQPDLPELPQVWVFDQYGQYYYKRGEKLTKEQIQDRHQQFLDMLRKPGIYEVGGLGACTLISRRALQSGVSFSEIKNVSFWGEDRHFCIRAQALGFDLFVDTHYPAFHIYRDSDKEKAEEYMIRHIQEKMEKELFYKIKVTFESIGSFDYKKGYEDLLTSYFSNQMRQRVLDEIQTQLEDNIKSKLQVKASVYRCKVKEINLKEQKVIVTFVLENNGKYKDDSFYEAFLCESEVIKEGNEWFINSLVIVDKIEGIDYTSQPVGYVVNKKKNISLVYTNLSGMNTVALYKLIPENIKDEFNVKLIKQNLSSEYFKQLMDSDVVVVTEGNYLLNKKELNKSQLVVDTWHGFPLKAMGFVDKGEKYKDHINKVWENVDIIASYSKLFNCVMNQCINTDPNKYIVTGSPRNDFLYLSDGKRILSQMMGLDLKGKRVLLYMPTYRFASRGDRRDGDKKWSNIFGMEEFCYNTFARFLKENDLVLLIKLHPAEEAKVVDSIQENESIFILRGGMLEENYVDLYEVVNAADLLITDYSSIYFDYLLLDRPIIFVPADLVEYENTRGFLLEPYDRWTPGPKVLNQACLEEQILKSLGDYKYYKAEREYLSDLVHFYKDSRSSERLWKVIIERLSVM
;
A
#
# COMPACT_ATOMS: atom_id res chain seq x y z
N MET A 1 2.64 1.95 -17.86
CA MET A 1 3.51 1.01 -18.60
C MET A 1 4.69 0.69 -17.69
N LYS A 2 5.07 -0.59 -17.53
CA LYS A 2 6.22 -0.97 -16.69
C LYS A 2 7.50 -0.38 -17.28
N LYS A 3 8.44 0.07 -16.44
CA LYS A 3 9.72 0.55 -16.93
C LYS A 3 10.57 -0.63 -17.40
N ARG A 4 11.14 -0.53 -18.59
CA ARG A 4 11.98 -1.57 -19.22
C ARG A 4 13.43 -1.31 -18.87
N VAL A 5 14.08 -2.29 -18.24
CA VAL A 5 15.47 -2.19 -17.79
C VAL A 5 16.29 -3.29 -18.46
N LEU A 6 17.41 -2.91 -19.06
CA LEU A 6 18.42 -3.85 -19.53
C LEU A 6 19.53 -3.96 -18.49
N ILE A 7 19.76 -5.16 -17.95
CA ILE A 7 20.97 -5.47 -17.17
C ILE A 7 22.03 -5.96 -18.15
N GLY A 8 23.15 -5.25 -18.24
CA GLY A 8 24.20 -5.49 -19.21
C GLY A 8 25.54 -5.80 -18.55
N SER A 9 26.21 -6.86 -18.98
CA SER A 9 27.52 -7.23 -18.42
C SER A 9 28.41 -7.96 -19.43
N PRO A 10 29.65 -7.49 -19.65
CA PRO A 10 30.72 -8.34 -20.18
C PRO A 10 31.13 -9.40 -19.14
N VAL A 11 31.21 -10.66 -19.56
CA VAL A 11 31.43 -11.80 -18.66
C VAL A 11 32.74 -12.50 -19.00
N HIS A 12 33.71 -12.39 -18.12
CA HIS A 12 34.96 -13.15 -18.13
C HIS A 12 35.31 -13.56 -16.70
N GLN A 13 34.82 -14.72 -16.25
CA GLN A 13 34.96 -15.15 -14.85
C GLN A 13 35.15 -16.65 -14.66
N LYS A 14 35.71 -17.00 -13.49
CA LYS A 14 35.71 -18.38 -12.99
C LYS A 14 34.27 -18.79 -12.66
N ALA A 15 33.91 -20.04 -12.99
CA ALA A 15 32.55 -20.56 -12.80
C ALA A 15 31.96 -20.34 -11.39
N PRO A 16 32.71 -20.50 -10.28
CA PRO A 16 32.16 -20.21 -8.94
C PRO A 16 31.82 -18.73 -8.71
N ILE A 17 32.66 -17.80 -9.17
CA ILE A 17 32.42 -16.35 -9.05
C ILE A 17 31.21 -15.97 -9.89
N LEU A 18 31.17 -16.47 -11.13
CA LEU A 18 30.06 -16.24 -12.04
C LEU A 18 28.73 -16.76 -11.48
N GLN A 19 28.74 -17.92 -10.81
CA GLN A 19 27.56 -18.47 -10.16
C GLN A 19 27.03 -17.52 -9.09
N LEU A 20 27.88 -16.93 -8.26
CA LEU A 20 27.47 -15.96 -7.22
C LEU A 20 26.88 -14.69 -7.85
N PHE A 21 27.54 -14.16 -8.88
CA PHE A 21 27.03 -13.01 -9.65
C PHE A 21 25.63 -13.27 -10.20
N LEU A 22 25.46 -14.33 -10.99
CA LEU A 22 24.19 -14.67 -11.62
C LEU A 22 23.10 -14.98 -10.59
N THR A 23 23.45 -15.66 -9.48
CA THR A 23 22.51 -15.92 -8.38
C THR A 23 22.04 -14.60 -7.78
N SER A 24 22.92 -13.63 -7.56
CA SER A 24 22.51 -12.30 -7.05
C SER A 24 21.52 -11.59 -7.99
N LEU A 25 21.66 -11.77 -9.31
CA LEU A 25 20.71 -11.24 -10.30
C LEU A 25 19.34 -11.93 -10.23
N GLU A 26 19.28 -13.23 -9.94
CA GLU A 26 18.00 -13.95 -9.77
C GLU A 26 17.22 -13.44 -8.55
N TYR A 27 17.92 -12.97 -7.52
CA TYR A 27 17.33 -12.51 -6.28
C TYR A 27 17.04 -11.00 -6.24
N LEU A 28 17.38 -10.23 -7.27
CA LEU A 28 16.99 -8.81 -7.36
C LEU A 28 15.48 -8.62 -7.23
N ASN A 29 15.07 -7.58 -6.51
CA ASN A 29 13.71 -7.08 -6.51
C ASN A 29 13.43 -6.39 -7.85
N THR A 30 12.50 -6.96 -8.63
CA THR A 30 12.13 -6.49 -9.98
C THR A 30 10.64 -6.11 -10.07
N GLU A 31 9.98 -5.94 -8.92
CA GLU A 31 8.57 -5.56 -8.85
C GLU A 31 8.27 -4.28 -9.65
N GLY A 32 7.23 -4.30 -10.47
CA GLY A 32 6.88 -3.17 -11.34
C GLY A 32 7.83 -2.90 -12.51
N LEU A 33 8.90 -3.69 -12.68
CA LEU A 33 9.88 -3.57 -13.77
C LEU A 33 9.73 -4.69 -14.79
N GLU A 34 10.15 -4.42 -16.02
CA GLU A 34 10.36 -5.44 -17.06
C GLU A 34 11.86 -5.55 -17.30
N VAL A 35 12.49 -6.60 -16.76
CA VAL A 35 13.95 -6.78 -16.77
C VAL A 35 14.38 -7.75 -17.87
N HIS A 36 15.32 -7.28 -18.69
CA HIS A 36 16.01 -8.07 -19.71
C HIS A 36 17.49 -8.13 -19.38
N TYR A 37 18.18 -9.14 -19.90
CA TYR A 37 19.61 -9.33 -19.65
C TYR A 37 20.36 -9.42 -20.97
N LEU A 38 21.51 -8.76 -21.08
CA LEU A 38 22.43 -8.93 -22.18
C LEU A 38 23.84 -9.18 -21.66
N PHE A 39 24.34 -10.37 -21.93
CA PHE A 39 25.70 -10.75 -21.59
C PHE A 39 26.58 -10.81 -22.84
N ILE A 40 27.80 -10.31 -22.73
CA ILE A 40 28.85 -10.58 -23.72
C ILE A 40 29.74 -11.66 -23.13
N ASP A 41 29.64 -12.87 -23.65
CA ASP A 41 30.43 -14.01 -23.20
C ASP A 41 31.86 -13.89 -23.75
N ASP A 42 32.80 -13.61 -22.85
CA ASP A 42 34.24 -13.57 -23.09
C ASP A 42 34.98 -14.62 -22.27
N ASN A 43 34.27 -15.62 -21.71
CA ASN A 43 34.86 -16.63 -20.85
C ASN A 43 35.79 -17.58 -21.63
N GLU A 44 36.93 -17.92 -21.05
CA GLU A 44 37.82 -18.97 -21.58
C GLU A 44 37.39 -20.38 -21.12
N SER A 45 36.84 -20.51 -19.91
CA SER A 45 36.47 -21.80 -19.31
C SER A 45 35.11 -22.30 -19.81
N GLU A 46 35.06 -23.55 -20.29
CA GLU A 46 33.81 -24.21 -20.66
C GLU A 46 32.82 -24.35 -19.50
N ASP A 47 33.30 -24.48 -18.26
CA ASP A 47 32.43 -24.53 -17.09
C ASP A 47 31.73 -23.18 -16.86
N ALA A 48 32.44 -22.06 -17.05
CA ALA A 48 31.87 -20.72 -16.90
C ALA A 48 30.85 -20.43 -18.03
N LYS A 49 31.17 -20.82 -19.27
CA LYS A 49 30.23 -20.74 -20.39
C LYS A 49 28.95 -21.54 -20.12
N ARG A 50 29.07 -22.77 -19.59
CA ARG A 50 27.92 -23.60 -19.23
C ARG A 50 27.05 -22.92 -18.17
N VAL A 51 27.66 -22.40 -17.11
CA VAL A 51 26.95 -21.66 -16.05
C VAL A 51 26.17 -20.47 -16.61
N LEU A 52 26.79 -19.68 -17.50
CA LEU A 52 26.13 -18.55 -18.15
C LEU A 52 24.96 -18.99 -19.05
N LEU A 53 25.18 -20.01 -19.88
CA LEU A 53 24.16 -20.54 -20.80
C LEU A 53 22.98 -21.15 -20.03
N ASP A 54 23.24 -21.82 -18.91
CA ASP A 54 22.18 -22.38 -18.07
C ASP A 54 21.31 -21.27 -17.45
N PHE A 55 21.89 -20.15 -17.02
CA PHE A 55 21.12 -18.97 -16.60
C PHE A 55 20.26 -18.42 -17.73
N VAL A 56 20.84 -18.26 -18.92
CA VAL A 56 20.13 -17.69 -20.08
C VAL A 56 18.99 -18.59 -20.54
N ARG A 57 19.18 -19.92 -20.55
CA ARG A 57 18.12 -20.89 -20.86
C ARG A 57 16.95 -20.81 -19.88
N LYS A 58 17.21 -20.47 -18.61
CA LYS A 58 16.16 -20.30 -17.58
C LYS A 58 15.38 -18.99 -17.73
N LYS A 59 15.89 -17.99 -18.47
CA LYS A 59 15.30 -16.65 -18.58
C LYS A 59 14.93 -16.34 -20.04
N SER A 60 13.63 -16.30 -20.35
CA SER A 60 13.14 -15.98 -21.70
C SER A 60 13.50 -14.58 -22.20
N THR A 61 13.93 -13.68 -21.31
CA THR A 61 14.36 -12.30 -21.61
C THR A 61 15.88 -12.07 -21.53
N ALA A 62 16.68 -13.15 -21.53
CA ALA A 62 18.13 -13.08 -21.51
C ALA A 62 18.76 -13.36 -22.89
N TYR A 63 19.78 -12.58 -23.24
CA TYR A 63 20.52 -12.68 -24.49
C TYR A 63 22.02 -12.85 -24.20
N VAL A 64 22.70 -13.61 -25.05
CA VAL A 64 24.17 -13.77 -25.02
C VAL A 64 24.73 -13.44 -26.39
N LEU A 65 25.81 -12.65 -26.41
CA LEU A 65 26.64 -12.42 -27.59
C LEU A 65 28.03 -12.99 -27.31
N ASN A 66 28.57 -13.80 -28.22
CA ASN A 66 29.91 -14.34 -28.08
C ASN A 66 30.96 -13.31 -28.52
N SER A 67 32.03 -13.18 -27.76
CA SER A 67 33.17 -12.38 -28.19
C SER A 67 33.95 -13.09 -29.31
N ALA A 68 34.48 -12.31 -30.27
CA ALA A 68 35.24 -12.84 -31.40
C ALA A 68 36.77 -12.77 -31.22
N ASN A 69 37.30 -12.40 -30.03
CA ASN A 69 38.68 -11.93 -29.88
C ASN A 69 39.46 -12.56 -28.70
N SER A 70 40.61 -13.17 -29.00
CA SER A 70 41.43 -14.03 -28.13
C SER A 70 42.57 -13.33 -27.36
N GLN A 71 42.33 -12.15 -26.76
CA GLN A 71 43.34 -11.50 -25.90
C GLN A 71 43.29 -12.07 -24.48
N LYS A 72 44.44 -12.53 -23.97
CA LYS A 72 44.56 -13.23 -22.68
C LYS A 72 44.50 -12.26 -21.49
N TYR A 73 43.54 -12.46 -20.60
CA TYR A 73 43.41 -11.77 -19.31
C TYR A 73 44.11 -12.58 -18.21
N ILE A 74 44.87 -11.93 -17.32
CA ILE A 74 45.63 -12.60 -16.24
C ILE A 74 45.34 -11.88 -14.92
N CYS A 75 44.89 -12.62 -13.91
CA CYS A 75 44.74 -12.14 -12.53
C CYS A 75 45.40 -13.10 -11.53
N ASP A 76 45.92 -12.57 -10.42
CA ASP A 76 46.42 -13.33 -9.27
C ASP A 76 45.84 -12.81 -7.94
N GLU A 77 46.24 -13.38 -6.79
CA GLU A 77 45.74 -12.97 -5.45
C GLU A 77 46.15 -11.53 -5.06
N ASN A 78 47.15 -10.97 -5.72
CA ASN A 78 47.73 -9.67 -5.40
C ASN A 78 47.17 -8.56 -6.30
N THR A 79 47.01 -8.80 -7.60
CA THR A 79 46.52 -7.80 -8.55
C THR A 79 45.96 -8.39 -9.85
N HIS A 80 45.16 -7.60 -10.54
CA HIS A 80 44.77 -7.84 -11.94
C HIS A 80 45.79 -7.15 -12.87
N TYR A 81 46.23 -7.83 -13.94
CA TYR A 81 47.19 -7.28 -14.92
C TYR A 81 46.47 -6.81 -16.18
N TRP A 82 46.04 -5.56 -16.17
CA TRP A 82 45.38 -4.94 -17.32
C TRP A 82 46.39 -4.39 -18.32
N ASN A 83 46.16 -4.64 -19.61
CA ASN A 83 46.89 -4.00 -20.70
C ASN A 83 45.95 -3.10 -21.53
N GLU A 84 46.52 -2.16 -22.28
CA GLU A 84 45.77 -1.20 -23.13
C GLU A 84 44.73 -1.89 -24.04
N GLY A 85 45.09 -3.02 -24.65
CA GLY A 85 44.19 -3.75 -25.55
C GLY A 85 42.93 -4.25 -24.84
N LEU A 86 43.07 -4.73 -23.60
CA LEU A 86 41.96 -5.25 -22.79
C LEU A 86 40.98 -4.15 -22.37
N VAL A 87 41.47 -2.97 -21.97
CA VAL A 87 40.63 -1.83 -21.59
C VAL A 87 39.72 -1.43 -22.75
N TRP A 88 40.29 -1.27 -23.95
CA TRP A 88 39.51 -0.86 -25.12
C TRP A 88 38.62 -1.97 -25.67
N LYS A 89 38.96 -3.25 -25.43
CA LYS A 89 38.07 -4.39 -25.68
C LYS A 89 36.83 -4.32 -24.78
N VAL A 90 36.98 -4.09 -23.47
CA VAL A 90 35.86 -3.90 -22.54
C VAL A 90 35.03 -2.68 -22.92
N ALA A 91 35.67 -1.56 -23.27
CA ALA A 91 34.98 -0.37 -23.77
C ALA A 91 34.10 -0.67 -25.00
N HIS A 92 34.62 -1.47 -25.94
CA HIS A 92 33.87 -1.90 -27.11
C HIS A 92 32.64 -2.75 -26.72
N PHE A 93 32.80 -3.69 -25.78
CA PHE A 93 31.69 -4.50 -25.26
C PHE A 93 30.61 -3.65 -24.58
N LYS A 94 31.00 -2.75 -23.68
CA LYS A 94 30.07 -1.82 -23.03
C LYS A 94 29.32 -0.97 -24.08
N ASN A 95 30.00 -0.53 -25.13
CA ASN A 95 29.35 0.22 -26.22
C ASN A 95 28.36 -0.63 -27.04
N ILE A 96 28.62 -1.92 -27.29
CA ILE A 96 27.65 -2.83 -27.94
C ILE A 96 26.36 -2.92 -27.10
N ILE A 97 26.51 -3.04 -25.78
CA ILE A 97 25.36 -3.12 -24.86
C ILE A 97 24.56 -1.80 -24.87
N ILE A 98 25.22 -0.64 -24.92
CA ILE A 98 24.55 0.67 -25.09
C ILE A 98 23.73 0.68 -26.39
N GLN A 99 24.30 0.23 -27.52
CA GLN A 99 23.58 0.20 -28.79
C GLN A 99 22.35 -0.71 -28.73
N PHE A 100 22.49 -1.90 -28.14
CA PHE A 100 21.35 -2.79 -27.95
C PHE A 100 20.25 -2.15 -27.08
N ALA A 101 20.64 -1.44 -26.01
CA ALA A 101 19.68 -0.74 -25.15
C ALA A 101 18.88 0.33 -25.92
N LEU A 102 19.56 1.08 -26.79
CA LEU A 102 18.96 2.10 -27.65
C LEU A 102 18.04 1.49 -28.72
N GLU A 103 18.52 0.48 -29.45
CA GLU A 103 17.77 -0.19 -30.52
C GLU A 103 16.47 -0.84 -30.02
N LYS A 104 16.49 -1.35 -28.79
CA LYS A 104 15.35 -2.02 -28.16
C LYS A 104 14.51 -1.10 -27.29
N ASP A 105 14.79 0.20 -27.28
CA ASP A 105 14.05 1.24 -26.56
C ASP A 105 13.85 0.94 -25.07
N PHE A 106 14.96 0.66 -24.36
CA PHE A 106 14.95 0.48 -22.90
C PHE A 106 14.90 1.84 -22.17
N ASP A 107 14.23 1.89 -21.02
CA ASP A 107 14.17 3.09 -20.16
C ASP A 107 15.46 3.31 -19.38
N TYR A 108 16.12 2.21 -18.99
CA TYR A 108 17.40 2.23 -18.31
C TYR A 108 18.30 1.08 -18.76
N LEU A 109 19.60 1.33 -18.69
CA LEU A 109 20.65 0.32 -18.79
C LEU A 109 21.40 0.27 -17.46
N PHE A 110 21.36 -0.88 -16.79
CA PHE A 110 22.15 -1.14 -15.58
C PHE A 110 23.38 -1.97 -15.94
N PHE A 111 24.54 -1.31 -15.97
CA PHE A 111 25.83 -1.96 -16.17
C PHE A 111 26.37 -2.53 -14.88
N ILE A 112 26.78 -3.80 -14.92
CA ILE A 112 27.29 -4.51 -13.76
C ILE A 112 28.47 -5.37 -14.18
N ASP A 113 29.60 -5.23 -13.51
CA ASP A 113 30.74 -6.13 -13.68
C ASP A 113 30.42 -7.50 -13.08
N SER A 114 30.96 -8.56 -13.68
CA SER A 114 30.56 -9.96 -13.41
C SER A 114 31.17 -10.56 -12.13
N ASP A 115 31.89 -9.76 -11.35
CA ASP A 115 32.41 -10.06 -10.00
C ASP A 115 31.67 -9.30 -8.87
N ILE A 116 30.57 -8.61 -9.19
CA ILE A 116 29.79 -7.84 -8.21
C ILE A 116 28.55 -8.60 -7.76
N VAL A 117 28.48 -8.94 -6.48
CA VAL A 117 27.28 -9.54 -5.85
C VAL A 117 26.40 -8.43 -5.31
N LEU A 118 25.18 -8.33 -5.83
CA LEU A 118 24.25 -7.24 -5.51
C LEU A 118 23.38 -7.56 -4.29
N HIS A 119 23.00 -6.51 -3.57
CA HIS A 119 21.90 -6.58 -2.63
C HIS A 119 20.56 -6.71 -3.37
N PRO A 120 19.55 -7.47 -2.88
CA PRO A 120 18.27 -7.64 -3.56
C PRO A 120 17.56 -6.33 -3.94
N GLU A 121 17.64 -5.31 -3.09
CA GLU A 121 16.97 -4.01 -3.30
C GLU A 121 17.75 -3.00 -4.17
N THR A 122 18.93 -3.38 -4.68
CA THR A 122 19.83 -2.46 -5.40
C THR A 122 19.14 -1.79 -6.60
N LEU A 123 18.50 -2.58 -7.46
CA LEU A 123 17.94 -2.08 -8.72
C LEU A 123 16.79 -1.09 -8.49
N GLN A 124 15.87 -1.40 -7.58
CA GLN A 124 14.77 -0.51 -7.21
C GLN A 124 15.31 0.83 -6.73
N LYS A 125 16.27 0.78 -5.80
CA LYS A 125 16.82 1.98 -5.18
C LYS A 125 17.48 2.93 -6.19
N LEU A 126 18.23 2.38 -7.15
CA LEU A 126 18.86 3.19 -8.21
C LEU A 126 17.82 3.85 -9.13
N ILE A 127 16.72 3.16 -9.45
CA ILE A 127 15.65 3.73 -10.30
C ILE A 127 14.85 4.81 -9.56
N GLU A 128 14.58 4.60 -8.26
CA GLU A 128 13.90 5.55 -7.39
C GLU A 128 14.65 6.87 -7.20
N ALA A 129 15.99 6.82 -7.27
CA ALA A 129 16.85 7.99 -7.16
C ALA A 129 16.58 9.03 -8.27
N LYS A 130 15.97 8.62 -9.39
CA LYS A 130 15.63 9.48 -10.55
C LYS A 130 16.83 10.28 -11.06
N LYS A 131 18.02 9.66 -11.02
CA LYS A 131 19.25 10.22 -11.57
C LYS A 131 19.48 9.63 -12.96
N ASP A 132 20.02 10.46 -13.85
CA ASP A 132 20.32 10.02 -15.21
C ASP A 132 21.52 9.06 -15.25
N ILE A 133 22.50 9.26 -14.36
CA ILE A 133 23.65 8.38 -14.20
C ILE A 133 23.92 8.21 -12.70
N ILE A 134 23.80 6.99 -12.20
CA ILE A 134 24.01 6.68 -10.79
C ILE A 134 24.63 5.30 -10.59
N SER A 135 25.67 5.21 -9.76
CA SER A 135 26.31 3.95 -9.40
C SER A 135 25.87 3.46 -8.03
N ASN A 136 25.68 2.16 -7.85
CA ASN A 136 25.63 1.57 -6.52
C ASN A 136 27.07 1.41 -5.99
N ILE A 137 27.30 1.77 -4.73
CA ILE A 137 28.64 1.71 -4.13
C ILE A 137 29.08 0.27 -3.86
N PHE A 138 30.38 0.00 -3.99
CA PHE A 138 31.03 -1.17 -3.41
C PHE A 138 32.43 -0.79 -2.94
N TRP A 139 32.98 -1.59 -2.03
CA TRP A 139 34.27 -1.35 -1.40
C TRP A 139 35.26 -2.44 -1.81
N THR A 140 36.48 -2.04 -2.17
CA THR A 140 37.50 -2.98 -2.64
C THR A 140 38.75 -2.88 -1.80
N LYS A 141 39.21 -4.02 -1.31
CA LYS A 141 40.49 -4.15 -0.61
C LYS A 141 41.55 -4.69 -1.57
N TRP A 142 42.17 -3.80 -2.34
CA TRP A 142 43.12 -4.15 -3.41
C TRP A 142 44.34 -4.93 -2.92
N GLN A 143 44.84 -4.60 -1.73
CA GLN A 143 45.92 -5.35 -1.07
C GLN A 143 45.46 -5.76 0.34
N PRO A 144 45.82 -6.96 0.82
CA PRO A 144 45.41 -7.44 2.15
C PRO A 144 45.75 -6.51 3.32
N ASP A 145 46.80 -5.69 3.21
CA ASP A 145 47.26 -4.79 4.28
C ASP A 145 46.77 -3.34 4.12
N LEU A 146 46.11 -3.00 3.02
CA LEU A 146 45.60 -1.65 2.75
C LEU A 146 44.12 -1.51 3.15
N PRO A 147 43.65 -0.29 3.48
CA PRO A 147 42.24 -0.05 3.72
C PRO A 147 41.41 -0.30 2.45
N GLU A 148 40.14 -0.65 2.64
CA GLU A 148 39.21 -0.75 1.52
C GLU A 148 38.82 0.65 1.01
N LEU A 149 38.76 0.80 -0.32
CA LEU A 149 38.40 2.06 -0.98
C LEU A 149 37.17 1.88 -1.87
N PRO A 150 36.31 2.91 -2.00
CA PRO A 150 35.10 2.84 -2.81
C PRO A 150 35.44 3.06 -4.28
N GLN A 151 34.72 2.47 -5.22
CA GLN A 151 35.04 2.61 -6.65
C GLN A 151 34.87 4.03 -7.23
N VAL A 152 34.23 4.94 -6.49
CA VAL A 152 33.92 6.31 -6.92
C VAL A 152 34.98 7.33 -6.47
N TRP A 153 35.07 8.45 -7.18
CA TRP A 153 36.03 9.52 -6.89
C TRP A 153 35.47 10.92 -7.19
N VAL A 154 36.17 11.97 -6.76
CA VAL A 154 35.75 13.38 -6.88
C VAL A 154 36.36 14.07 -8.10
N PHE A 155 37.60 13.77 -8.46
CA PHE A 155 38.26 14.42 -9.61
C PHE A 155 39.45 13.62 -10.18
N ASP A 156 39.89 14.01 -11.38
CA ASP A 156 40.98 13.38 -12.15
C ASP A 156 40.86 11.85 -12.24
N GLN A 157 41.94 11.11 -12.00
CA GLN A 157 41.99 9.66 -12.21
C GLN A 157 41.33 8.85 -11.08
N TYR A 158 41.47 9.33 -9.83
CA TYR A 158 40.94 8.71 -8.61
C TYR A 158 41.10 9.60 -7.35
N GLY A 159 40.94 10.92 -7.49
CA GLY A 159 41.06 11.86 -6.37
C GLY A 159 39.87 11.73 -5.42
N GLN A 160 40.07 11.19 -4.21
CA GLN A 160 39.01 10.88 -3.24
C GLN A 160 38.93 11.89 -2.08
N TYR A 161 38.97 13.17 -2.40
CA TYR A 161 38.76 14.26 -1.44
C TYR A 161 38.25 15.50 -2.19
N TYR A 162 37.56 16.39 -1.49
CA TYR A 162 37.12 17.65 -2.10
C TYR A 162 38.25 18.68 -2.14
N TYR A 163 38.44 19.30 -3.31
CA TYR A 163 39.38 20.41 -3.48
C TYR A 163 38.78 21.48 -4.39
N LYS A 164 39.20 22.73 -4.20
CA LYS A 164 38.89 23.83 -5.13
C LYS A 164 40.07 24.06 -6.06
N ARG A 165 39.78 24.43 -7.32
CA ARG A 165 40.83 24.75 -8.30
C ARG A 165 41.74 25.86 -7.77
N GLY A 166 43.05 25.59 -7.71
CA GLY A 166 44.06 26.53 -7.20
C GLY A 166 44.24 26.50 -5.68
N GLU A 167 43.46 25.70 -4.95
CA GLU A 167 43.64 25.48 -3.51
C GLU A 167 44.95 24.73 -3.24
N LYS A 168 45.72 25.22 -2.26
CA LYS A 168 46.92 24.55 -1.77
C LYS A 168 46.62 23.92 -0.42
N LEU A 169 46.58 22.59 -0.38
CA LEU A 169 46.32 21.82 0.84
C LEU A 169 47.62 21.25 1.40
N THR A 170 47.74 21.22 2.73
CA THR A 170 48.78 20.44 3.39
C THR A 170 48.46 18.94 3.30
N LYS A 171 49.45 18.07 3.56
CA LYS A 171 49.23 16.62 3.58
C LYS A 171 48.17 16.21 4.62
N GLU A 172 48.19 16.85 5.78
CA GLU A 172 47.22 16.61 6.87
C GLU A 172 45.79 16.99 6.42
N GLN A 173 45.61 18.15 5.79
CA GLN A 173 44.30 18.55 5.26
C GLN A 173 43.78 17.61 4.16
N ILE A 174 44.66 17.07 3.31
CA ILE A 174 44.28 16.06 2.31
C ILE A 174 43.80 14.79 3.00
N GLN A 175 44.53 14.32 4.01
CA GLN A 175 44.17 13.12 4.77
C GLN A 175 42.82 13.29 5.48
N ASP A 176 42.60 14.43 6.14
CA ASP A 176 41.34 14.72 6.83
C ASP A 176 40.16 14.76 5.86
N ARG A 177 40.31 15.44 4.71
CA ARG A 177 39.24 15.51 3.69
C ARG A 177 39.00 14.17 3.00
N HIS A 178 40.04 13.37 2.83
CA HIS A 178 39.91 12.02 2.32
C HIS A 178 39.08 11.17 3.28
N GLN A 179 39.39 11.21 4.58
CA GLN A 179 38.61 10.49 5.58
C GLN A 179 37.16 10.98 5.62
N GLN A 180 36.92 12.29 5.55
CA GLN A 180 35.56 12.85 5.47
C GLN A 180 34.77 12.34 4.27
N PHE A 181 35.43 12.19 3.11
CA PHE A 181 34.81 11.62 1.91
C PHE A 181 34.44 10.14 2.11
N LEU A 182 35.32 9.35 2.71
CA LEU A 182 35.03 7.95 3.03
C LEU A 182 33.89 7.83 4.05
N ASP A 183 33.92 8.62 5.12
CA ASP A 183 32.88 8.64 6.15
C ASP A 183 31.51 9.06 5.61
N MET A 184 31.50 9.99 4.65
CA MET A 184 30.29 10.37 3.93
C MET A 184 29.70 9.18 3.17
N LEU A 185 30.53 8.45 2.43
CA LEU A 185 30.10 7.31 1.62
C LEU A 185 29.69 6.07 2.44
N ARG A 186 30.09 5.99 3.71
CA ARG A 186 29.62 4.94 4.64
C ARG A 186 28.23 5.20 5.19
N LYS A 187 27.69 6.41 5.03
CA LYS A 187 26.34 6.76 5.47
C LYS A 187 25.37 6.55 4.32
N PRO A 188 24.27 5.79 4.50
CA PRO A 188 23.23 5.63 3.50
C PRO A 188 22.75 6.98 2.95
N GLY A 189 22.82 7.15 1.63
CA GLY A 189 22.50 8.40 0.96
C GLY A 189 22.77 8.33 -0.54
N ILE A 190 22.45 9.43 -1.22
CA ILE A 190 22.80 9.66 -2.63
C ILE A 190 23.71 10.88 -2.67
N TYR A 191 24.92 10.71 -3.18
CA TYR A 191 25.95 11.74 -3.22
C TYR A 191 26.40 12.01 -4.65
N GLU A 192 26.70 13.26 -4.95
CA GLU A 192 27.34 13.63 -6.22
C GLU A 192 28.83 13.25 -6.17
N VAL A 193 29.35 12.73 -7.28
CA VAL A 193 30.75 12.31 -7.45
C VAL A 193 31.28 12.82 -8.79
N GLY A 194 32.61 12.87 -8.95
CA GLY A 194 33.24 13.24 -10.22
C GLY A 194 33.51 12.06 -11.15
N GLY A 195 33.46 10.83 -10.62
CA GLY A 195 33.51 9.64 -11.45
C GLY A 195 33.07 8.38 -10.72
N LEU A 196 32.65 7.41 -11.54
CA LEU A 196 31.99 6.17 -11.17
C LEU A 196 32.23 5.09 -12.25
N GLY A 197 31.82 3.86 -11.97
CA GLY A 197 32.02 2.72 -12.88
C GLY A 197 31.49 1.42 -12.29
N ALA A 198 31.67 0.32 -13.04
CA ALA A 198 31.40 -1.08 -12.66
C ALA A 198 29.97 -1.48 -12.23
N CYS A 199 29.18 -0.62 -11.57
CA CYS A 199 27.83 -0.93 -11.09
C CYS A 199 26.89 0.28 -11.29
N THR A 200 26.66 0.65 -12.54
CA THR A 200 26.11 1.97 -12.95
C THR A 200 24.79 1.84 -13.72
N LEU A 201 23.75 2.50 -13.22
CA LEU A 201 22.48 2.71 -13.92
C LEU A 201 22.53 3.97 -14.77
N ILE A 202 22.16 3.85 -16.04
CA ILE A 202 22.14 4.92 -17.03
C ILE A 202 20.72 5.05 -17.59
N SER A 203 20.15 6.24 -17.57
CA SER A 203 18.82 6.51 -18.11
C SER A 203 18.84 6.55 -19.64
N ARG A 204 17.67 6.32 -20.25
CA ARG A 204 17.46 6.51 -21.69
C ARG A 204 17.91 7.90 -22.17
N ARG A 205 17.65 8.94 -21.38
CA ARG A 205 18.07 10.32 -21.69
C ARG A 205 19.58 10.42 -21.83
N ALA A 206 20.34 9.85 -20.88
CA ALA A 206 21.80 9.84 -20.96
C ALA A 206 22.30 9.02 -22.15
N LEU A 207 21.71 7.83 -22.38
CA LEU A 207 22.05 6.98 -23.54
C LEU A 207 21.84 7.73 -24.87
N GLN A 208 20.69 8.38 -25.05
CA GLN A 208 20.34 9.11 -26.27
C GLN A 208 21.22 10.35 -26.50
N SER A 209 21.79 10.93 -25.45
CA SER A 209 22.73 12.05 -25.56
C SER A 209 24.12 11.65 -26.08
N GLY A 210 24.40 10.35 -26.25
CA GLY A 210 25.66 9.87 -26.84
C GLY A 210 26.78 9.60 -25.82
N VAL A 211 26.42 9.27 -24.57
CA VAL A 211 27.42 8.71 -23.63
C VAL A 211 28.00 7.41 -24.22
N SER A 212 29.30 7.19 -24.00
CA SER A 212 30.01 6.01 -24.48
C SER A 212 31.29 5.81 -23.68
N PHE A 213 31.83 4.60 -23.73
CA PHE A 213 33.10 4.23 -23.10
C PHE A 213 34.30 4.38 -24.04
N SER A 214 34.09 4.91 -25.26
CA SER A 214 35.15 5.11 -26.24
C SER A 214 36.21 6.08 -25.74
N GLU A 215 37.46 5.86 -26.16
CA GLU A 215 38.59 6.73 -25.87
C GLU A 215 38.30 8.18 -26.27
N ILE A 216 38.72 9.11 -25.41
CA ILE A 216 38.81 10.53 -25.74
C ILE A 216 40.29 10.84 -25.94
N LYS A 217 40.70 11.08 -27.19
CA LYS A 217 42.12 11.17 -27.58
C LYS A 217 42.94 12.25 -26.84
N ASN A 218 42.30 13.29 -26.31
CA ASN A 218 42.97 14.37 -25.58
C ASN A 218 42.95 14.19 -24.05
N VAL A 219 42.49 13.04 -23.56
CA VAL A 219 42.47 12.69 -22.14
C VAL A 219 43.51 11.61 -21.92
N SER A 220 44.48 11.86 -21.04
CA SER A 220 45.59 10.94 -20.76
C SER A 220 45.30 9.92 -19.65
N PHE A 221 44.09 9.90 -19.11
CA PHE A 221 43.72 8.98 -18.03
C PHE A 221 43.52 7.57 -18.56
N TRP A 222 43.98 6.60 -17.80
CA TRP A 222 43.86 5.19 -18.14
C TRP A 222 42.57 4.58 -17.55
N GLY A 223 41.80 3.86 -18.37
CA GLY A 223 40.55 3.18 -17.99
C GLY A 223 39.29 3.80 -18.63
N GLU A 224 38.45 2.97 -19.22
CA GLU A 224 37.28 3.34 -20.03
C GLU A 224 36.20 4.10 -19.23
N ASP A 225 36.03 3.76 -17.95
CA ASP A 225 35.07 4.44 -17.07
C ASP A 225 35.40 5.93 -16.88
N ARG A 226 36.69 6.31 -16.91
CA ARG A 226 37.11 7.72 -16.82
C ARG A 226 36.65 8.49 -18.04
N HIS A 227 36.81 7.90 -19.23
CA HIS A 227 36.37 8.52 -20.48
C HIS A 227 34.84 8.62 -20.54
N PHE A 228 34.11 7.63 -20.02
CA PHE A 228 32.67 7.71 -19.86
C PHE A 228 32.26 8.88 -18.95
N CYS A 229 32.84 9.00 -17.76
CA CYS A 229 32.50 10.03 -16.79
C CYS A 229 32.76 11.45 -17.34
N ILE A 230 33.93 11.68 -17.94
CA ILE A 230 34.28 12.97 -18.54
C ILE A 230 33.30 13.31 -19.67
N ARG A 231 32.97 12.34 -20.53
CA ARG A 231 32.01 12.53 -21.62
C ARG A 231 30.62 12.86 -21.10
N ALA A 232 30.14 12.14 -20.08
CA ALA A 232 28.85 12.38 -19.46
C ALA A 232 28.74 13.81 -18.88
N GLN A 233 29.76 14.24 -18.13
CA GLN A 233 29.81 15.61 -17.60
C GLN A 233 29.87 16.66 -18.72
N ALA A 234 30.66 16.42 -19.78
CA ALA A 234 30.72 17.32 -20.94
C ALA A 234 29.38 17.42 -21.70
N LEU A 235 28.55 16.37 -21.64
CA LEU A 235 27.19 16.33 -22.18
C LEU A 235 26.14 16.94 -21.22
N GLY A 236 26.56 17.40 -20.03
CA GLY A 236 25.70 18.06 -19.05
C GLY A 236 24.98 17.12 -18.07
N PHE A 237 25.54 15.93 -17.81
CA PHE A 237 25.04 15.01 -16.79
C PHE A 237 25.93 15.00 -15.54
N ASP A 238 25.31 15.25 -14.39
CA ASP A 238 25.94 15.03 -13.09
C ASP A 238 25.99 13.53 -12.77
N LEU A 239 27.00 13.13 -12.01
CA LEU A 239 27.26 11.73 -11.65
C LEU A 239 26.95 11.52 -10.18
N PHE A 240 26.22 10.45 -9.87
CA PHE A 240 25.80 10.15 -8.50
C PHE A 240 26.23 8.76 -8.04
N VAL A 241 26.33 8.58 -6.74
CA VAL A 241 26.50 7.27 -6.10
C VAL A 241 25.41 7.06 -5.03
N ASP A 242 24.80 5.88 -5.02
CA ASP A 242 23.91 5.42 -3.95
C ASP A 242 24.67 4.50 -2.99
N THR A 243 24.50 4.76 -1.69
CA THR A 243 25.19 4.05 -0.60
C THR A 243 24.25 3.30 0.35
N HIS A 244 22.95 3.16 0.01
CA HIS A 244 21.98 2.52 0.90
C HIS A 244 22.19 1.02 1.01
N TYR A 245 22.51 0.38 -0.13
CA TYR A 245 22.71 -1.06 -0.22
C TYR A 245 24.03 -1.36 -0.93
N PRO A 246 25.18 -1.21 -0.25
CA PRO A 246 26.47 -1.47 -0.88
C PRO A 246 26.56 -2.89 -1.44
N ALA A 247 26.96 -3.03 -2.70
CA ALA A 247 27.26 -4.33 -3.30
C ALA A 247 28.59 -4.89 -2.77
N PHE A 248 28.75 -6.20 -2.91
CA PHE A 248 29.98 -6.91 -2.52
C PHE A 248 30.82 -7.21 -3.77
N HIS A 249 32.09 -6.83 -3.76
CA HIS A 249 33.01 -7.06 -4.86
C HIS A 249 33.92 -8.27 -4.58
N ILE A 250 33.88 -9.27 -5.45
CA ILE A 250 34.74 -10.46 -5.39
C ILE A 250 36.04 -10.16 -6.12
N TYR A 251 36.95 -9.47 -5.44
CA TYR A 251 38.22 -9.06 -6.06
C TYR A 251 39.22 -10.22 -6.25
N ARG A 252 39.20 -11.20 -5.34
CA ARG A 252 40.07 -12.39 -5.35
C ARG A 252 39.31 -13.65 -4.94
N ASP A 253 39.88 -14.83 -5.20
CA ASP A 253 39.21 -16.11 -4.90
C ASP A 253 38.90 -16.28 -3.41
N SER A 254 39.76 -15.77 -2.52
CA SER A 254 39.53 -15.83 -1.07
C SER A 254 38.33 -15.00 -0.59
N ASP A 255 37.76 -14.11 -1.41
CA ASP A 255 36.57 -13.34 -1.06
C ASP A 255 35.25 -14.10 -1.38
N LYS A 256 35.31 -15.28 -2.03
CA LYS A 256 34.12 -16.08 -2.38
C LYS A 256 33.28 -16.46 -1.17
N GLU A 257 33.92 -16.93 -0.10
CA GLU A 257 33.22 -17.34 1.13
C GLU A 257 32.50 -16.15 1.77
N LYS A 258 33.14 -14.98 1.80
CA LYS A 258 32.52 -13.74 2.30
C LYS A 258 31.39 -13.26 1.40
N ALA A 259 31.50 -13.46 0.09
CA ALA A 259 30.44 -13.12 -0.86
C ALA A 259 29.24 -14.07 -0.72
N GLU A 260 29.48 -15.35 -0.47
CA GLU A 260 28.46 -16.33 -0.11
C GLU A 260 27.77 -15.95 1.20
N GLU A 261 28.52 -15.62 2.25
CA GLU A 261 27.98 -15.13 3.53
C GLU A 261 27.17 -13.84 3.36
N TYR A 262 27.67 -12.89 2.57
CA TYR A 262 26.97 -11.65 2.23
C TYR A 262 25.64 -11.98 1.54
N MET A 263 25.68 -12.81 0.49
CA MET A 263 24.49 -13.18 -0.26
C MET A 263 23.49 -13.91 0.64
N ILE A 264 23.90 -14.95 1.37
CA ILE A 264 23.07 -15.70 2.31
C ILE A 264 22.40 -14.73 3.29
N ARG A 265 23.16 -13.85 3.94
CA ARG A 265 22.62 -12.88 4.90
C ARG A 265 21.51 -12.01 4.29
N HIS A 266 21.67 -11.58 3.04
CA HIS A 266 20.75 -10.65 2.39
C HIS A 266 19.61 -11.33 1.61
N ILE A 267 19.74 -12.61 1.23
CA ILE A 267 18.66 -13.38 0.59
C ILE A 267 17.91 -14.29 1.57
N GLN A 268 18.47 -14.58 2.75
CA GLN A 268 17.87 -15.47 3.74
C GLN A 268 16.45 -15.05 4.08
N GLU A 269 16.21 -13.76 4.30
CA GLU A 269 14.86 -13.27 4.56
C GLU A 269 13.90 -13.54 3.39
N LYS A 270 14.37 -13.34 2.15
CA LYS A 270 13.56 -13.61 0.95
C LYS A 270 13.25 -15.11 0.80
N MET A 271 14.23 -15.96 1.08
CA MET A 271 14.08 -17.42 1.06
C MET A 271 13.19 -17.92 2.20
N GLU A 272 13.33 -17.40 3.41
CA GLU A 272 12.45 -17.70 4.55
C GLU A 272 10.99 -17.39 4.21
N LYS A 273 10.73 -16.26 3.53
CA LYS A 273 9.39 -15.89 3.08
C LYS A 273 8.83 -16.87 2.03
N GLU A 274 9.63 -17.19 1.01
CA GLU A 274 9.26 -18.14 -0.06
C GLU A 274 8.96 -19.53 0.52
N LEU A 275 9.87 -20.04 1.36
CA LEU A 275 9.77 -21.35 1.98
C LEU A 275 8.64 -21.41 3.01
N PHE A 276 8.45 -20.37 3.83
CA PHE A 276 7.33 -20.31 4.78
C PHE A 276 6.00 -20.44 4.05
N TYR A 277 5.79 -19.68 2.97
CA TYR A 277 4.55 -19.77 2.20
C TYR A 277 4.34 -21.18 1.65
N LYS A 278 5.41 -21.78 1.09
CA LYS A 278 5.36 -23.13 0.54
C LYS A 278 5.00 -24.18 1.61
N ILE A 279 5.68 -24.15 2.75
CA ILE A 279 5.45 -25.06 3.89
C ILE A 279 4.06 -24.85 4.47
N LYS A 280 3.67 -23.58 4.66
CA LYS A 280 2.35 -23.21 5.18
C LYS A 280 1.24 -23.71 4.28
N VAL A 281 1.25 -23.39 2.99
CA VAL A 281 0.23 -23.88 2.06
C VAL A 281 0.17 -25.40 2.06
N THR A 282 1.32 -26.06 2.07
CA THR A 282 1.38 -27.53 2.05
C THR A 282 0.72 -28.13 3.30
N PHE A 283 1.18 -27.74 4.49
CA PHE A 283 0.68 -28.33 5.74
C PHE A 283 -0.71 -27.84 6.14
N GLU A 284 -1.08 -26.59 5.85
CA GLU A 284 -2.45 -26.10 6.10
C GLU A 284 -3.45 -26.76 5.17
N SER A 285 -3.07 -27.08 3.92
CA SER A 285 -3.93 -27.83 3.00
C SER A 285 -4.15 -29.25 3.52
N ILE A 286 -3.07 -29.94 3.93
CA ILE A 286 -3.12 -31.35 4.38
C ILE A 286 -3.76 -31.49 5.75
N GLY A 287 -3.42 -30.59 6.67
CA GLY A 287 -3.89 -30.68 8.05
C GLY A 287 -5.22 -29.99 8.30
N SER A 288 -5.80 -29.26 7.33
CA SER A 288 -7.20 -28.75 7.38
C SER A 288 -8.17 -29.73 6.71
N PHE A 289 -8.10 -30.99 7.11
CA PHE A 289 -8.79 -32.09 6.46
C PHE A 289 -9.97 -32.60 7.30
N ASP A 290 -11.14 -32.71 6.64
CA ASP A 290 -12.31 -33.40 7.18
C ASP A 290 -12.27 -34.84 6.72
N TYR A 291 -11.85 -35.74 7.62
CA TYR A 291 -11.66 -37.15 7.29
C TYR A 291 -12.95 -37.81 6.75
N LYS A 292 -14.14 -37.25 7.02
CA LYS A 292 -15.41 -37.76 6.47
C LYS A 292 -15.56 -37.55 4.96
N LYS A 293 -14.93 -36.53 4.38
CA LYS A 293 -15.14 -36.14 2.98
C LYS A 293 -14.19 -36.81 1.99
N GLY A 294 -13.14 -37.49 2.48
CA GLY A 294 -12.17 -38.18 1.63
C GLY A 294 -11.21 -37.22 0.89
N TYR A 295 -10.25 -37.81 0.17
CA TYR A 295 -9.16 -37.12 -0.53
C TYR A 295 -9.45 -37.06 -2.03
N GLU A 296 -10.04 -35.96 -2.54
CA GLU A 296 -10.25 -35.84 -3.99
C GLU A 296 -9.21 -34.96 -4.70
N ASP A 297 -8.44 -34.08 -4.02
CA ASP A 297 -7.60 -33.10 -4.75
C ASP A 297 -6.23 -32.75 -4.14
N LEU A 298 -5.71 -33.49 -3.16
CA LEU A 298 -4.84 -32.81 -2.18
C LEU A 298 -3.30 -33.00 -2.24
N LEU A 299 -2.68 -33.73 -3.19
CA LEU A 299 -1.26 -34.14 -2.96
C LEU A 299 -0.22 -34.03 -4.09
N THR A 300 -0.43 -33.28 -5.18
CA THR A 300 0.48 -33.40 -6.35
C THR A 300 1.50 -32.28 -6.61
N SER A 301 1.52 -31.15 -5.92
CA SER A 301 2.42 -30.02 -6.31
C SER A 301 3.51 -29.61 -5.31
N TYR A 302 3.54 -30.13 -4.08
CA TYR A 302 4.34 -29.52 -3.02
C TYR A 302 5.39 -30.41 -2.33
N PHE A 303 5.25 -31.72 -2.42
CA PHE A 303 6.23 -32.69 -1.91
C PHE A 303 7.15 -33.18 -3.02
N SER A 304 8.35 -33.64 -2.66
CA SER A 304 9.16 -34.47 -3.56
C SER A 304 8.44 -35.79 -3.85
N ASN A 305 8.75 -36.45 -4.97
CA ASN A 305 8.09 -37.71 -5.35
C ASN A 305 8.18 -38.77 -4.25
N GLN A 306 9.33 -38.84 -3.55
CA GLN A 306 9.55 -39.76 -2.45
C GLN A 306 8.64 -39.44 -1.24
N MET A 307 8.53 -38.16 -0.87
CA MET A 307 7.70 -37.75 0.27
C MET A 307 6.20 -37.86 -0.03
N ARG A 308 5.78 -37.65 -1.28
CA ARG A 308 4.37 -37.84 -1.70
C ARG A 308 3.86 -39.23 -1.38
N GLN A 309 4.61 -40.27 -1.78
CA GLN A 309 4.18 -41.66 -1.57
C GLN A 309 4.03 -41.96 -0.08
N ARG A 310 5.01 -41.53 0.73
CA ARG A 310 4.98 -41.73 2.18
C ARG A 310 3.76 -41.08 2.85
N VAL A 311 3.46 -39.82 2.48
CA VAL A 311 2.31 -39.08 3.02
C VAL A 311 0.99 -39.74 2.61
N LEU A 312 0.87 -40.20 1.36
CA LEU A 312 -0.31 -40.93 0.87
C LEU A 312 -0.53 -42.24 1.66
N ASP A 313 0.53 -43.02 1.88
CA ASP A 313 0.45 -44.29 2.59
C ASP A 313 0.03 -44.09 4.07
N GLU A 314 0.60 -43.09 4.76
CA GLU A 314 0.25 -42.76 6.15
C GLU A 314 -1.21 -42.30 6.29
N ILE A 315 -1.64 -41.43 5.37
CA ILE A 315 -3.03 -40.96 5.29
C ILE A 315 -3.99 -42.13 5.08
N GLN A 316 -3.70 -43.00 4.10
CA GLN A 316 -4.56 -44.13 3.75
C GLN A 316 -4.69 -45.12 4.91
N THR A 317 -3.59 -45.35 5.65
CA THR A 317 -3.57 -46.24 6.81
C THR A 317 -4.44 -45.74 7.96
N GLN A 318 -4.55 -44.42 8.16
CA GLN A 318 -5.31 -43.83 9.27
C GLN A 318 -6.74 -43.43 8.90
N LEU A 319 -7.08 -43.40 7.61
CA LEU A 319 -8.33 -42.85 7.09
C LEU A 319 -9.57 -43.56 7.64
N GLU A 320 -9.59 -44.90 7.67
CA GLU A 320 -10.77 -45.67 8.12
C GLU A 320 -11.11 -45.41 9.60
N ASP A 321 -10.10 -45.38 10.47
CA ASP A 321 -10.27 -45.15 11.91
C ASP A 321 -10.64 -43.70 12.22
N ASN A 322 -10.07 -42.74 11.48
CA ASN A 322 -10.38 -41.32 11.60
C ASN A 322 -11.79 -40.97 11.08
N ILE A 323 -12.27 -41.66 10.03
CA ILE A 323 -13.67 -41.57 9.56
C ILE A 323 -14.63 -42.08 10.63
N LYS A 324 -14.39 -43.29 11.18
CA LYS A 324 -15.24 -43.88 12.22
C LYS A 324 -15.34 -43.00 13.46
N SER A 325 -14.24 -42.35 13.82
CA SER A 325 -14.13 -41.48 15.00
C SER A 325 -14.54 -40.01 14.76
N LYS A 326 -14.91 -39.65 13.51
CA LYS A 326 -15.32 -38.30 13.11
C LYS A 326 -14.23 -37.24 13.37
N LEU A 327 -12.94 -37.59 13.22
CA LEU A 327 -11.83 -36.68 13.45
C LEU A 327 -11.87 -35.51 12.46
N GLN A 328 -11.76 -34.29 12.98
CA GLN A 328 -11.58 -33.06 12.20
C GLN A 328 -10.34 -32.36 12.71
N VAL A 329 -9.41 -32.03 11.81
CA VAL A 329 -8.16 -31.34 12.16
C VAL A 329 -8.04 -30.09 11.30
N LYS A 330 -7.46 -29.04 11.89
CA LYS A 330 -6.98 -27.84 11.24
C LYS A 330 -5.54 -27.61 11.64
N ALA A 331 -4.65 -27.68 10.65
CA ALA A 331 -3.24 -27.34 10.82
C ALA A 331 -3.00 -25.85 10.57
N SER A 332 -2.00 -25.30 11.22
CA SER A 332 -1.48 -23.95 11.00
C SER A 332 0.03 -23.94 11.18
N VAL A 333 0.74 -23.25 10.29
CA VAL A 333 2.21 -23.18 10.33
C VAL A 333 2.67 -21.78 10.72
N TYR A 334 3.61 -21.72 11.65
CA TYR A 334 4.17 -20.48 12.18
C TYR A 334 5.70 -20.52 12.25
N ARG A 335 6.31 -19.35 12.39
CA ARG A 335 7.72 -19.18 12.79
C ARG A 335 8.69 -20.00 11.93
N CYS A 336 8.49 -20.08 10.61
CA CYS A 336 9.47 -20.72 9.74
C CYS A 336 10.75 -19.90 9.70
N LYS A 337 11.86 -20.56 9.99
CA LYS A 337 13.20 -20.01 9.95
C LYS A 337 14.11 -20.92 9.17
N VAL A 338 15.00 -20.34 8.39
CA VAL A 338 16.05 -21.08 7.72
C VAL A 338 17.14 -21.37 8.74
N LYS A 339 17.41 -22.67 8.94
CA LYS A 339 18.47 -23.17 9.80
C LYS A 339 19.78 -23.29 9.03
N GLU A 340 19.71 -23.72 7.77
CA GLU A 340 20.86 -23.94 6.91
C GLU A 340 20.50 -23.73 5.44
N ILE A 341 21.38 -23.09 4.66
CA ILE A 341 21.25 -22.92 3.21
C ILE A 341 22.45 -23.58 2.52
N ASN A 342 22.18 -24.49 1.60
CA ASN A 342 23.16 -25.00 0.65
C ASN A 342 22.74 -24.59 -0.76
N LEU A 343 23.27 -23.45 -1.22
CA LEU A 343 22.94 -22.90 -2.54
C LEU A 343 23.43 -23.79 -3.70
N LYS A 344 24.50 -24.55 -3.49
CA LYS A 344 25.06 -25.46 -4.50
C LYS A 344 24.16 -26.66 -4.75
N GLU A 345 23.60 -27.24 -3.70
CA GLU A 345 22.66 -28.35 -3.78
C GLU A 345 21.21 -27.89 -3.95
N GLN A 346 20.98 -26.58 -4.00
CA GLN A 346 19.66 -25.95 -3.93
C GLN A 346 18.78 -26.53 -2.83
N LYS A 347 19.38 -26.71 -1.65
CA LYS A 347 18.78 -27.34 -0.49
C LYS A 347 18.76 -26.38 0.67
N VAL A 348 17.68 -26.41 1.44
CA VAL A 348 17.49 -25.58 2.61
C VAL A 348 16.91 -26.42 3.74
N ILE A 349 17.48 -26.28 4.92
CA ILE A 349 16.89 -26.83 6.14
C ILE A 349 16.14 -25.70 6.84
N VAL A 350 14.86 -25.94 7.13
CA VAL A 350 13.99 -24.98 7.80
C VAL A 350 13.41 -25.60 9.06
N THR A 351 13.22 -24.75 10.07
CA THR A 351 12.46 -25.10 11.27
C THR A 351 11.16 -24.29 11.29
N PHE A 352 10.07 -24.86 11.78
CA PHE A 352 8.77 -24.17 11.90
C PHE A 352 7.92 -24.80 13.00
N VAL A 353 6.89 -24.09 13.46
CA VAL A 353 5.90 -24.61 14.41
C VAL A 353 4.67 -25.06 13.65
N LEU A 354 4.28 -26.32 13.81
CA LEU A 354 3.04 -26.89 13.28
C LEU A 354 2.03 -27.00 14.43
N GLU A 355 0.93 -26.26 14.35
CA GLU A 355 -0.17 -26.33 15.31
C GLU A 355 -1.35 -27.08 14.70
N ASN A 356 -1.83 -28.10 15.40
CA ASN A 356 -3.00 -28.87 15.04
C ASN A 356 -4.12 -28.63 16.05
N ASN A 357 -5.26 -28.19 15.54
CA ASN A 357 -6.46 -27.93 16.31
C ASN A 357 -7.58 -28.79 15.77
N GLY A 358 -8.31 -29.50 16.62
CA GLY A 358 -9.31 -30.42 16.10
C GLY A 358 -10.38 -30.83 17.07
N LYS A 359 -11.33 -31.59 16.53
CA LYS A 359 -12.35 -32.30 17.30
C LYS A 359 -12.21 -33.79 17.03
N TYR A 360 -12.13 -34.56 18.10
CA TYR A 360 -12.22 -36.00 18.06
C TYR A 360 -13.51 -36.41 18.77
N LYS A 361 -14.50 -36.89 18.01
CA LYS A 361 -15.89 -37.02 18.48
C LYS A 361 -16.45 -35.66 18.97
N ASP A 362 -16.56 -35.47 20.28
CA ASP A 362 -17.08 -34.25 20.92
C ASP A 362 -16.00 -33.48 21.70
N ASP A 363 -14.80 -34.06 21.87
CA ASP A 363 -13.70 -33.45 22.60
C ASP A 363 -12.81 -32.62 21.66
N SER A 364 -12.51 -31.38 22.05
CA SER A 364 -11.54 -30.54 21.36
C SER A 364 -10.12 -30.86 21.81
N PHE A 365 -9.17 -30.93 20.87
CA PHE A 365 -7.75 -31.06 21.17
C PHE A 365 -6.92 -29.96 20.51
N TYR A 366 -5.77 -29.69 21.13
CA TYR A 366 -4.77 -28.73 20.70
C TYR A 366 -3.40 -29.38 20.85
N GLU A 367 -2.62 -29.41 19.78
CA GLU A 367 -1.23 -29.87 19.80
C GLU A 367 -0.35 -28.94 18.99
N ALA A 368 0.85 -28.68 19.47
CA ALA A 368 1.85 -27.89 18.76
C ALA A 368 3.18 -28.64 18.72
N PHE A 369 3.82 -28.62 17.56
CA PHE A 369 5.06 -29.33 17.31
C PHE A 369 6.09 -28.38 16.74
N LEU A 370 7.32 -28.43 17.26
CA LEU A 370 8.46 -27.87 16.54
C LEU A 370 8.89 -28.89 15.49
N CYS A 371 8.88 -28.46 14.23
CA CYS A 371 9.21 -29.29 13.09
C CYS A 371 10.48 -28.78 12.40
N GLU A 372 11.24 -29.71 11.84
CA GLU A 372 12.33 -29.44 10.92
C GLU A 372 12.03 -30.12 9.59
N SER A 373 12.34 -29.45 8.48
CA SER A 373 12.09 -29.95 7.14
C SER A 373 13.26 -29.63 6.23
N GLU A 374 13.62 -30.61 5.42
CA GLU A 374 14.48 -30.37 4.27
C GLU A 374 13.59 -29.97 3.08
N VAL A 375 13.95 -28.84 2.46
CA VAL A 375 13.30 -28.35 1.25
C VAL A 375 14.34 -28.27 0.14
N ILE A 376 14.03 -28.85 -1.01
CA ILE A 376 14.90 -28.88 -2.19
C ILE A 376 14.28 -28.08 -3.32
N LYS A 377 15.09 -27.43 -4.16
CA LYS A 377 14.60 -26.75 -5.36
C LYS A 377 14.75 -27.66 -6.57
N GLU A 378 13.67 -27.87 -7.30
CA GLU A 378 13.70 -28.54 -8.62
C GLU A 378 13.12 -27.58 -9.66
N GLY A 379 13.95 -27.16 -10.61
CA GLY A 379 13.58 -26.10 -11.56
C GLY A 379 13.39 -24.75 -10.85
N ASN A 380 12.20 -24.16 -10.97
CA ASN A 380 11.84 -22.90 -10.30
C ASN A 380 11.01 -23.10 -9.02
N GLU A 381 10.74 -24.35 -8.62
CA GLU A 381 9.83 -24.66 -7.52
C GLU A 381 10.58 -25.34 -6.37
N TRP A 382 10.15 -25.03 -5.14
CA TRP A 382 10.65 -25.69 -3.94
C TRP A 382 9.75 -26.87 -3.56
N PHE A 383 10.34 -27.95 -3.05
CA PHE A 383 9.63 -29.16 -2.68
C PHE A 383 10.06 -29.60 -1.29
N ILE A 384 9.06 -29.93 -0.46
CA ILE A 384 9.31 -30.53 0.85
C ILE A 384 9.83 -31.94 0.63
N ASN A 385 11.08 -32.19 1.02
CA ASN A 385 11.76 -33.46 0.84
C ASN A 385 11.72 -34.34 2.09
N SER A 386 11.68 -33.73 3.27
CA SER A 386 11.52 -34.46 4.53
C SER A 386 10.76 -33.62 5.57
N LEU A 387 10.20 -34.30 6.58
CA LEU A 387 9.60 -33.69 7.76
C LEU A 387 9.99 -34.49 9.00
N VAL A 388 10.50 -33.81 10.01
CA VAL A 388 10.87 -34.38 11.31
C VAL A 388 10.21 -33.55 12.40
N ILE A 389 9.49 -34.21 13.32
CA ILE A 389 9.05 -33.57 14.56
C ILE A 389 10.25 -33.56 15.51
N VAL A 390 10.69 -32.36 15.85
CA VAL A 390 11.83 -32.13 16.75
C VAL A 390 11.37 -32.21 18.20
N ASP A 391 10.24 -31.58 18.52
CA ASP A 391 9.71 -31.55 19.88
C ASP A 391 8.18 -31.34 19.91
N LYS A 392 7.53 -31.81 20.98
CA LYS A 392 6.12 -31.52 21.28
C LYS A 392 6.07 -30.37 22.28
N ILE A 393 5.37 -29.30 21.93
CA ILE A 393 5.29 -28.09 22.74
C ILE A 393 4.12 -28.24 23.72
N GLU A 394 4.40 -28.55 24.98
CA GLU A 394 3.41 -28.60 26.07
C GLU A 394 3.28 -27.21 26.74
N GLY A 395 2.07 -26.64 26.75
CA GLY A 395 1.79 -25.36 27.41
C GLY A 395 2.52 -24.18 26.77
N ILE A 396 1.97 -23.64 25.68
CA ILE A 396 2.54 -22.45 25.03
C ILE A 396 2.34 -21.23 25.94
N ASP A 397 3.43 -20.80 26.58
CA ASP A 397 3.52 -19.51 27.24
C ASP A 397 3.75 -18.41 26.18
N TYR A 398 2.71 -17.64 25.89
CA TYR A 398 2.73 -16.54 24.92
C TYR A 398 3.55 -15.32 25.38
N THR A 399 4.26 -15.39 26.52
CA THR A 399 4.96 -14.24 27.13
C THR A 399 6.37 -13.98 26.61
N SER A 400 6.92 -14.81 25.72
CA SER A 400 8.15 -14.48 25.00
C SER A 400 7.83 -13.86 23.63
N GLN A 401 8.21 -12.59 23.49
CA GLN A 401 7.90 -11.70 22.38
C GLN A 401 8.07 -12.34 20.98
N PRO A 402 7.16 -12.09 20.02
CA PRO A 402 7.37 -12.50 18.64
C PRO A 402 8.38 -11.58 17.97
N VAL A 403 9.56 -12.11 17.64
CA VAL A 403 10.39 -11.57 16.55
C VAL A 403 9.70 -11.98 15.26
N GLY A 404 8.93 -11.07 14.67
CA GLY A 404 8.13 -11.31 13.48
C GLY A 404 8.95 -11.15 12.19
N TYR A 405 8.80 -12.11 11.26
CA TYR A 405 9.18 -11.95 9.86
C TYR A 405 7.90 -11.89 9.00
N VAL A 406 7.76 -10.83 8.20
CA VAL A 406 6.61 -10.55 7.33
C VAL A 406 6.86 -11.13 5.94
N VAL A 407 6.13 -12.19 5.56
CA VAL A 407 6.02 -12.68 4.18
C VAL A 407 5.16 -11.71 3.39
N ASN A 408 5.62 -11.28 2.21
CA ASN A 408 4.87 -10.40 1.31
C ASN A 408 3.72 -11.20 0.65
N LYS A 409 2.72 -11.55 1.46
CA LYS A 409 1.33 -11.69 1.02
C LYS A 409 0.89 -10.29 0.60
N LYS A 410 0.08 -10.15 -0.46
CA LYS A 410 -0.64 -8.89 -0.70
C LYS A 410 -1.23 -8.41 0.63
N LYS A 411 -0.83 -7.23 1.11
CA LYS A 411 -1.32 -6.71 2.40
C LYS A 411 -2.87 -6.67 2.33
N ASN A 412 -3.54 -7.14 3.38
CA ASN A 412 -4.99 -7.19 3.46
C ASN A 412 -5.52 -5.83 3.95
N ILE A 413 -6.41 -5.22 3.18
CA ILE A 413 -7.04 -3.94 3.52
C ILE A 413 -8.53 -4.18 3.72
N SER A 414 -9.01 -3.95 4.93
CA SER A 414 -10.41 -4.09 5.29
C SER A 414 -11.08 -2.73 5.40
N LEU A 415 -12.06 -2.49 4.54
CA LEU A 415 -12.91 -1.31 4.53
C LEU A 415 -14.22 -1.65 5.27
N VAL A 416 -14.46 -1.04 6.41
CA VAL A 416 -15.61 -1.36 7.26
C VAL A 416 -16.75 -0.39 7.01
N TYR A 417 -17.96 -0.90 6.82
CA TYR A 417 -19.18 -0.10 6.72
C TYR A 417 -20.26 -0.61 7.67
N THR A 418 -21.14 0.29 8.13
CA THR A 418 -22.23 -0.04 9.07
C THR A 418 -23.59 -0.12 8.38
N ASN A 419 -23.81 0.76 7.41
CA ASN A 419 -25.00 0.89 6.57
C ASN A 419 -24.60 1.53 5.23
N LEU A 420 -25.55 1.86 4.35
CA LEU A 420 -25.28 2.57 3.09
C LEU A 420 -25.83 4.01 3.09
N SER A 421 -25.75 4.70 4.24
CA SER A 421 -26.23 6.07 4.44
C SER A 421 -25.09 7.10 4.49
N GLY A 422 -24.11 7.02 3.57
CA GLY A 422 -23.04 8.01 3.44
C GLY A 422 -21.68 7.52 3.94
N MET A 423 -21.31 6.29 3.57
CA MET A 423 -20.08 5.66 4.02
C MET A 423 -18.89 5.99 3.12
N ASN A 424 -17.86 6.61 3.71
CA ASN A 424 -16.60 6.89 3.03
C ASN A 424 -15.89 5.60 2.59
N THR A 425 -15.98 4.53 3.36
CA THR A 425 -15.40 3.22 3.03
C THR A 425 -16.06 2.55 1.81
N VAL A 426 -17.36 2.77 1.60
CA VAL A 426 -18.07 2.30 0.41
C VAL A 426 -17.62 3.07 -0.83
N ALA A 427 -17.46 4.40 -0.69
CA ALA A 427 -16.90 5.22 -1.77
C ALA A 427 -15.47 4.80 -2.12
N LEU A 428 -14.60 4.62 -1.12
CA LEU A 428 -13.26 4.10 -1.32
C LEU A 428 -13.24 2.75 -2.05
N TYR A 429 -14.19 1.87 -1.74
CA TYR A 429 -14.30 0.54 -2.35
C TYR A 429 -14.81 0.57 -3.80
N LYS A 430 -15.80 1.40 -4.10
CA LYS A 430 -16.34 1.53 -5.47
C LYS A 430 -15.39 2.29 -6.38
N LEU A 431 -14.58 3.19 -5.83
CA LEU A 431 -13.62 4.04 -6.55
C LEU A 431 -12.16 3.62 -6.34
N ILE A 432 -11.90 2.32 -6.11
CA ILE A 432 -10.52 1.80 -5.96
C ILE A 432 -9.75 1.97 -7.27
N PRO A 433 -8.56 2.62 -7.27
CA PRO A 433 -7.67 2.64 -8.43
C PRO A 433 -7.16 1.25 -8.80
N GLU A 434 -7.06 0.92 -10.09
CA GLU A 434 -6.69 -0.43 -10.55
C GLU A 434 -5.36 -0.95 -9.97
N ASN A 435 -4.35 -0.10 -9.85
CA ASN A 435 -3.07 -0.48 -9.25
C ASN A 435 -3.21 -0.97 -7.80
N ILE A 436 -4.20 -0.46 -7.05
CA ILE A 436 -4.46 -0.90 -5.66
C ILE A 436 -5.11 -2.28 -5.64
N LYS A 437 -6.00 -2.60 -6.59
CA LYS A 437 -6.59 -3.93 -6.73
C LYS A 437 -5.52 -4.98 -7.08
N ASP A 438 -4.55 -4.57 -7.88
CA ASP A 438 -3.45 -5.43 -8.32
C ASP A 438 -2.42 -5.71 -7.22
N GLU A 439 -2.23 -4.78 -6.28
CA GLU A 439 -1.19 -4.87 -5.22
C GLU A 439 -1.73 -5.37 -3.87
N PHE A 440 -3.00 -5.08 -3.54
CA PHE A 440 -3.59 -5.33 -2.23
C PHE A 440 -4.81 -6.25 -2.29
N ASN A 441 -5.08 -6.96 -1.20
CA ASN A 441 -6.34 -7.68 -1.02
C ASN A 441 -7.34 -6.78 -0.30
N VAL A 442 -8.13 -6.03 -1.08
CA VAL A 442 -9.12 -5.08 -0.53
C VAL A 442 -10.48 -5.75 -0.36
N LYS A 443 -11.02 -5.72 0.86
CA LYS A 443 -12.35 -6.25 1.18
C LYS A 443 -13.23 -5.16 1.76
N LEU A 444 -14.50 -5.13 1.35
CA LEU A 444 -15.54 -4.37 2.03
C LEU A 444 -16.31 -5.28 3.00
N ILE A 445 -16.36 -4.91 4.27
CA ILE A 445 -16.88 -5.74 5.36
C ILE A 445 -17.97 -4.99 6.11
N LYS A 446 -19.16 -5.61 6.25
CA LYS A 446 -20.24 -5.07 7.07
C LYS A 446 -19.91 -5.29 8.55
N GLN A 447 -19.90 -4.23 9.34
CA GLN A 447 -19.69 -4.33 10.78
C GLN A 447 -20.76 -5.23 11.42
N ASN A 448 -20.30 -6.14 12.26
CA ASN A 448 -21.15 -6.96 13.12
C ASN A 448 -20.34 -7.36 14.37
N LEU A 449 -20.91 -8.20 15.24
CA LEU A 449 -20.27 -8.66 16.47
C LEU A 449 -19.83 -10.13 16.40
N SER A 450 -19.75 -10.70 15.20
CA SER A 450 -19.32 -12.09 15.04
C SER A 450 -17.80 -12.22 15.25
N SER A 451 -17.37 -13.40 15.73
CA SER A 451 -15.95 -13.73 15.84
C SER A 451 -15.23 -13.63 14.50
N GLU A 452 -15.92 -13.94 13.39
CA GLU A 452 -15.37 -13.83 12.03
C GLU A 452 -15.07 -12.38 11.65
N TYR A 453 -15.96 -11.44 12.00
CA TYR A 453 -15.70 -10.01 11.78
C TYR A 453 -14.44 -9.54 12.52
N PHE A 454 -14.34 -9.85 13.81
CA PHE A 454 -13.16 -9.46 14.60
C PHE A 454 -11.89 -10.15 14.12
N LYS A 455 -11.97 -11.42 13.71
CA LYS A 455 -10.85 -12.15 13.11
C LYS A 455 -10.38 -11.48 11.81
N GLN A 456 -11.30 -11.13 10.91
CA GLN A 456 -10.97 -10.43 9.67
C GLN A 456 -10.28 -9.08 9.94
N LEU A 457 -10.74 -8.33 10.96
CA LEU A 457 -10.07 -7.11 11.37
C LEU A 457 -8.68 -7.39 11.93
N MET A 458 -8.50 -8.38 12.81
CA MET A 458 -7.18 -8.71 13.39
C MET A 458 -6.17 -9.18 12.32
N ASP A 459 -6.64 -9.93 11.31
CA ASP A 459 -5.84 -10.45 10.20
C ASP A 459 -5.53 -9.40 9.11
N SER A 460 -6.06 -8.19 9.25
CA SER A 460 -5.84 -7.10 8.28
C SER A 460 -4.55 -6.34 8.56
N ASP A 461 -3.86 -5.93 7.50
CA ASP A 461 -2.71 -5.03 7.60
C ASP A 461 -3.17 -3.57 7.69
N VAL A 462 -4.30 -3.24 7.05
CA VAL A 462 -4.99 -1.94 7.16
C VAL A 462 -6.46 -2.14 7.47
N VAL A 463 -6.98 -1.34 8.41
CA VAL A 463 -8.41 -1.23 8.67
C VAL A 463 -8.85 0.21 8.46
N VAL A 464 -9.83 0.43 7.58
CA VAL A 464 -10.42 1.75 7.34
C VAL A 464 -11.86 1.75 7.86
N VAL A 465 -12.18 2.75 8.68
CA VAL A 465 -13.50 2.93 9.30
C VAL A 465 -14.06 4.34 9.01
N THR A 466 -15.36 4.53 9.24
CA THR A 466 -16.06 5.81 8.98
C THR A 466 -16.58 6.48 10.27
N GLU A 467 -16.72 5.78 11.39
CA GLU A 467 -17.49 6.33 12.53
C GLU A 467 -16.84 6.10 13.91
N GLY A 468 -15.51 6.01 14.01
CA GLY A 468 -14.86 5.71 15.29
C GLY A 468 -15.34 4.39 15.90
N ASN A 469 -15.69 3.43 15.04
CA ASN A 469 -16.29 2.14 15.39
C ASN A 469 -15.27 1.00 15.36
N TYR A 470 -13.98 1.31 15.52
CA TYR A 470 -12.92 0.34 15.70
C TYR A 470 -12.88 -0.14 17.15
N LEU A 471 -13.41 -1.35 17.40
CA LEU A 471 -13.66 -1.88 18.75
C LEU A 471 -12.50 -2.72 19.32
N LEU A 472 -11.35 -2.73 18.66
CA LEU A 472 -10.18 -3.51 19.07
C LEU A 472 -9.16 -2.60 19.75
N ASN A 473 -8.48 -3.14 20.77
CA ASN A 473 -7.30 -2.49 21.33
C ASN A 473 -6.08 -2.84 20.48
N LYS A 474 -5.77 -1.99 19.49
CA LYS A 474 -4.63 -2.18 18.59
C LYS A 474 -3.33 -2.34 19.36
N LYS A 475 -3.14 -1.57 20.44
CA LYS A 475 -1.90 -1.60 21.25
C LYS A 475 -1.66 -2.97 21.89
N GLU A 476 -2.72 -3.71 22.19
CA GLU A 476 -2.66 -5.06 22.77
C GLU A 476 -2.64 -6.16 21.68
N LEU A 477 -3.38 -5.96 20.59
CA LEU A 477 -3.69 -7.03 19.64
C LEU A 477 -2.83 -7.04 18.37
N ASN A 478 -2.52 -5.87 17.78
CA ASN A 478 -1.73 -5.78 16.54
C ASN A 478 -1.12 -4.37 16.38
N LYS A 479 0.04 -4.14 17.00
CA LYS A 479 0.71 -2.81 16.97
C LYS A 479 1.11 -2.34 15.57
N SER A 480 1.33 -3.27 14.64
CA SER A 480 1.73 -3.01 13.26
C SER A 480 0.57 -2.74 12.30
N GLN A 481 -0.69 -2.90 12.71
CA GLN A 481 -1.83 -2.62 11.83
C GLN A 481 -2.03 -1.13 11.60
N LEU A 482 -2.21 -0.67 10.36
CA LEU A 482 -2.58 0.72 10.09
C LEU A 482 -4.09 0.90 10.23
N VAL A 483 -4.54 1.78 11.12
CA VAL A 483 -5.97 2.08 11.31
C VAL A 483 -6.26 3.50 10.84
N VAL A 484 -7.20 3.61 9.90
CA VAL A 484 -7.61 4.88 9.29
C VAL A 484 -9.06 5.15 9.62
N ASP A 485 -9.35 6.31 10.22
CA ASP A 485 -10.71 6.78 10.42
C ASP A 485 -11.01 7.91 9.44
N THR A 486 -12.08 7.77 8.69
CA THR A 486 -12.50 8.77 7.70
C THR A 486 -13.56 9.73 8.22
N TRP A 487 -14.07 9.47 9.41
CA TRP A 487 -15.18 10.16 10.02
C TRP A 487 -16.43 10.23 9.10
N HIS A 488 -17.51 10.87 9.55
CA HIS A 488 -18.81 10.82 8.86
C HIS A 488 -19.46 12.18 8.65
N GLY A 489 -18.67 13.26 8.66
CA GLY A 489 -19.12 14.59 8.25
C GLY A 489 -18.48 15.71 9.06
N PHE A 490 -18.59 16.93 8.53
CA PHE A 490 -18.10 18.12 9.22
C PHE A 490 -18.93 18.40 10.49
N PRO A 491 -18.30 18.63 11.65
CA PRO A 491 -19.01 18.73 12.92
C PRO A 491 -19.71 20.09 13.05
N LEU A 492 -21.05 20.06 13.11
CA LEU A 492 -21.87 21.21 13.56
C LEU A 492 -22.18 21.11 15.06
N LYS A 493 -22.55 19.91 15.49
CA LYS A 493 -23.06 19.60 16.82
C LYS A 493 -21.90 19.48 17.79
N ALA A 494 -22.10 19.92 19.03
CA ALA A 494 -21.15 19.59 20.09
C ALA A 494 -21.10 18.06 20.28
N MET A 495 -19.88 17.55 20.53
CA MET A 495 -19.62 16.15 20.77
C MET A 495 -18.36 15.94 21.62
N GLY A 496 -18.23 14.75 22.24
CA GLY A 496 -17.05 14.41 23.03
C GLY A 496 -16.85 15.36 24.22
N PHE A 497 -15.65 15.91 24.37
CA PHE A 497 -15.28 16.77 25.50
C PHE A 497 -16.10 18.05 25.61
N VAL A 498 -16.57 18.58 24.48
CA VAL A 498 -17.33 19.85 24.41
C VAL A 498 -18.85 19.65 24.47
N ASP A 499 -19.36 18.42 24.35
CA ASP A 499 -20.79 18.14 24.58
C ASP A 499 -21.10 18.25 26.07
N LYS A 500 -22.03 19.15 26.42
CA LYS A 500 -22.41 19.40 27.82
C LYS A 500 -23.15 18.21 28.44
N GLY A 501 -23.87 17.43 27.63
CA GLY A 501 -24.72 16.33 28.07
C GLY A 501 -24.11 14.93 27.88
N GLU A 502 -22.91 14.80 27.33
CA GLU A 502 -22.27 13.48 27.11
C GLU A 502 -21.63 12.98 28.42
N LYS A 503 -22.01 11.75 28.81
CA LYS A 503 -21.47 11.09 30.02
C LYS A 503 -20.10 10.48 29.77
N TYR A 504 -19.88 9.94 28.57
CA TYR A 504 -18.65 9.23 28.20
C TYR A 504 -17.85 10.05 27.18
N LYS A 505 -17.46 11.26 27.58
CA LYS A 505 -16.82 12.27 26.71
C LYS A 505 -15.55 11.78 26.02
N ASP A 506 -14.82 10.88 26.66
CA ASP A 506 -13.55 10.33 26.19
C ASP A 506 -13.70 9.03 25.38
N HIS A 507 -14.92 8.55 25.11
CA HIS A 507 -15.10 7.27 24.43
C HIS A 507 -14.46 7.27 23.03
N ILE A 508 -14.76 8.28 22.21
CA ILE A 508 -14.20 8.39 20.86
C ILE A 508 -12.69 8.66 20.96
N ASN A 509 -12.25 9.42 21.97
CA ASN A 509 -10.84 9.65 22.24
C ASN A 509 -10.08 8.33 22.45
N LYS A 510 -10.61 7.45 23.31
CA LYS A 510 -10.07 6.10 23.56
C LYS A 510 -10.05 5.23 22.30
N VAL A 511 -11.07 5.32 21.45
CA VAL A 511 -11.04 4.62 20.15
C VAL A 511 -9.95 5.20 19.25
N TRP A 512 -9.86 6.52 19.15
CA TRP A 512 -8.90 7.25 18.33
C TRP A 512 -7.45 7.17 18.83
N GLU A 513 -7.22 6.69 20.06
CA GLU A 513 -5.87 6.25 20.47
C GLU A 513 -5.35 5.12 19.59
N ASN A 514 -6.23 4.29 19.03
CA ASN A 514 -5.89 3.18 18.15
C ASN A 514 -5.86 3.58 16.67
N VAL A 515 -6.28 4.80 16.34
CA VAL A 515 -6.31 5.33 14.96
C VAL A 515 -4.97 6.02 14.66
N ASP A 516 -4.39 5.72 13.50
CA ASP A 516 -3.12 6.31 13.05
C ASP A 516 -3.33 7.50 12.12
N ILE A 517 -4.41 7.46 11.31
CA ILE A 517 -4.74 8.50 10.33
C ILE A 517 -6.20 8.88 10.47
N ILE A 518 -6.48 10.18 10.51
CA ILE A 518 -7.83 10.74 10.48
C ILE A 518 -7.96 11.53 9.19
N ALA A 519 -8.73 11.01 8.23
CA ALA A 519 -9.01 11.75 7.00
C ALA A 519 -9.90 12.96 7.32
N SER A 520 -9.63 14.09 6.68
CA SER A 520 -10.32 15.33 7.00
C SER A 520 -10.60 16.24 5.82
N TYR A 521 -11.55 17.16 6.04
CA TYR A 521 -12.05 18.12 5.06
C TYR A 521 -11.10 19.29 4.82
N SER A 522 -10.54 19.84 5.90
CA SER A 522 -9.76 21.08 5.90
C SER A 522 -9.03 21.26 7.23
N LYS A 523 -8.18 22.28 7.31
CA LYS A 523 -7.55 22.69 8.58
C LYS A 523 -8.58 23.12 9.62
N LEU A 524 -9.66 23.77 9.19
CA LEU A 524 -10.75 24.16 10.09
C LEU A 524 -11.38 22.92 10.73
N PHE A 525 -11.71 21.91 9.92
CA PHE A 525 -12.19 20.61 10.44
C PHE A 525 -11.24 20.06 11.51
N ASN A 526 -9.94 20.02 11.23
CA ASN A 526 -8.94 19.47 12.16
C ASN A 526 -9.00 20.19 13.51
N CYS A 527 -9.05 21.52 13.50
CA CYS A 527 -9.12 22.32 14.72
C CYS A 527 -10.39 22.01 15.52
N VAL A 528 -11.56 22.07 14.88
CA VAL A 528 -12.85 21.93 15.56
C VAL A 528 -13.07 20.49 16.04
N MET A 529 -12.71 19.49 15.21
CA MET A 529 -12.82 18.09 15.58
C MET A 529 -11.85 17.74 16.71
N ASN A 530 -10.67 18.34 16.74
CA ASN A 530 -9.72 18.08 17.82
C ASN A 530 -10.14 18.72 19.15
N GLN A 531 -10.92 19.80 19.14
CA GLN A 531 -11.56 20.29 20.37
C GLN A 531 -12.59 19.30 20.90
N CYS A 532 -13.32 18.62 20.01
CA CYS A 532 -14.29 17.61 20.40
C CYS A 532 -13.65 16.35 20.97
N ILE A 533 -12.61 15.82 20.32
CA ILE A 533 -12.07 14.49 20.64
C ILE A 533 -10.73 14.53 21.38
N ASN A 534 -9.99 15.63 21.34
CA ASN A 534 -8.70 15.81 22.01
C ASN A 534 -7.69 14.68 21.70
N THR A 535 -7.41 14.43 20.42
CA THR A 535 -6.42 13.46 19.96
C THR A 535 -5.14 14.17 19.49
N ASP A 536 -4.14 13.40 19.04
CA ASP A 536 -2.93 13.96 18.44
C ASP A 536 -3.27 14.72 17.14
N PRO A 537 -3.02 16.04 17.07
CA PRO A 537 -3.29 16.84 15.88
C PRO A 537 -2.54 16.39 14.62
N ASN A 538 -1.42 15.67 14.77
CA ASN A 538 -0.62 15.19 13.65
C ASN A 538 -1.26 14.01 12.90
N LYS A 539 -2.29 13.39 13.47
CA LYS A 539 -3.04 12.29 12.84
C LYS A 539 -3.97 12.77 11.73
N TYR A 540 -4.35 14.05 11.72
CA TYR A 540 -5.28 14.57 10.73
C TYR A 540 -4.60 14.83 9.39
N ILE A 541 -5.13 14.24 8.32
CA ILE A 541 -4.64 14.43 6.96
C ILE A 541 -5.78 14.97 6.09
N VAL A 542 -5.57 16.16 5.52
CA VAL A 542 -6.56 16.82 4.67
C VAL A 542 -6.61 16.10 3.33
N THR A 543 -7.69 15.36 3.08
CA THR A 543 -7.96 14.61 1.85
C THR A 543 -9.33 14.91 1.27
N GLY A 544 -10.17 15.71 1.92
CA GLY A 544 -11.61 15.68 1.63
C GLY A 544 -12.24 14.34 2.04
N SER A 545 -13.54 14.19 1.79
CA SER A 545 -14.31 12.99 2.18
C SER A 545 -14.57 12.11 0.95
N PRO A 546 -14.10 10.85 0.90
CA PRO A 546 -14.32 9.95 -0.23
C PRO A 546 -15.77 9.90 -0.76
N ARG A 547 -16.77 9.90 0.12
CA ARG A 547 -18.20 9.89 -0.27
C ARG A 547 -18.62 11.11 -1.09
N ASN A 548 -17.92 12.23 -0.96
CA ASN A 548 -18.24 13.45 -1.70
C ASN A 548 -17.87 13.34 -3.18
N ASP A 549 -17.01 12.39 -3.57
CA ASP A 549 -16.70 12.14 -4.97
C ASP A 549 -17.96 11.69 -5.74
N PHE A 550 -18.86 10.93 -5.09
CA PHE A 550 -20.13 10.53 -5.70
C PHE A 550 -21.04 11.69 -6.08
N LEU A 551 -20.94 12.84 -5.38
CA LEU A 551 -21.73 14.02 -5.72
C LEU A 551 -21.44 14.51 -7.15
N TYR A 552 -20.23 14.27 -7.64
CA TYR A 552 -19.79 14.63 -8.99
C TYR A 552 -19.86 13.47 -9.98
N LEU A 553 -19.55 12.25 -9.52
CA LEU A 553 -19.34 11.09 -10.39
C LEU A 553 -20.61 10.28 -10.67
N SER A 554 -21.61 10.35 -9.77
CA SER A 554 -22.83 9.56 -9.89
C SER A 554 -23.93 10.29 -10.67
N ASP A 555 -24.83 9.54 -11.29
CA ASP A 555 -26.06 10.08 -11.88
C ASP A 555 -27.24 9.76 -10.97
N GLY A 556 -27.41 10.57 -9.91
CA GLY A 556 -28.38 10.29 -8.86
C GLY A 556 -29.82 10.26 -9.35
N LYS A 557 -30.20 11.11 -10.32
CA LYS A 557 -31.58 11.10 -10.86
C LYS A 557 -31.86 9.78 -11.57
N ARG A 558 -30.92 9.27 -12.37
CA ARG A 558 -31.07 7.96 -13.02
C ARG A 558 -31.10 6.82 -12.00
N ILE A 559 -30.19 6.82 -11.03
CA ILE A 559 -30.12 5.78 -9.99
C ILE A 559 -31.43 5.75 -9.18
N LEU A 560 -31.94 6.89 -8.72
CA LEU A 560 -33.21 6.98 -8.01
C LEU A 560 -34.39 6.52 -8.87
N SER A 561 -34.46 6.96 -10.13
CA SER A 561 -35.54 6.57 -11.04
C SER A 561 -35.58 5.05 -11.22
N GLN A 562 -34.42 4.41 -11.37
CA GLN A 562 -34.29 2.96 -11.51
C GLN A 562 -34.61 2.22 -10.21
N MET A 563 -34.05 2.65 -9.09
CA MET A 563 -34.18 2.01 -7.79
C MET A 563 -35.61 2.09 -7.23
N MET A 564 -36.27 3.24 -7.40
CA MET A 564 -37.60 3.50 -6.83
C MET A 564 -38.74 3.38 -7.86
N GLY A 565 -38.42 3.15 -9.15
CA GLY A 565 -39.42 3.10 -10.21
C GLY A 565 -40.13 4.44 -10.45
N LEU A 566 -39.47 5.57 -10.15
CA LEU A 566 -40.05 6.91 -10.24
C LEU A 566 -39.74 7.56 -11.58
N ASP A 567 -40.74 8.19 -12.20
CA ASP A 567 -40.50 9.11 -13.31
C ASP A 567 -40.15 10.51 -12.77
N LEU A 568 -38.86 10.82 -12.80
CA LEU A 568 -38.30 12.11 -12.39
C LEU A 568 -38.08 13.06 -13.57
N LYS A 569 -38.50 12.70 -14.79
CA LYS A 569 -38.31 13.54 -15.97
C LYS A 569 -39.10 14.84 -15.85
N GLY A 570 -38.42 15.97 -15.98
CA GLY A 570 -39.03 17.30 -15.87
C GLY A 570 -39.40 17.72 -14.44
N LYS A 571 -39.25 16.84 -13.45
CA LYS A 571 -39.52 17.15 -12.04
C LYS A 571 -38.27 17.67 -11.33
N ARG A 572 -38.49 18.54 -10.34
CA ARG A 572 -37.44 18.97 -9.40
C ARG A 572 -37.51 18.14 -8.13
N VAL A 573 -36.36 17.64 -7.67
CA VAL A 573 -36.28 16.76 -6.51
C VAL A 573 -35.90 17.58 -5.28
N LEU A 574 -36.73 17.53 -4.24
CA LEU A 574 -36.43 18.03 -2.92
C LEU A 574 -35.98 16.86 -2.06
N LEU A 575 -34.84 16.99 -1.38
CA LEU A 575 -34.38 15.98 -0.42
C LEU A 575 -34.55 16.54 0.99
N TYR A 576 -35.32 15.86 1.83
CA TYR A 576 -35.48 16.20 3.23
C TYR A 576 -34.74 15.22 4.13
N MET A 577 -33.79 15.73 4.91
CA MET A 577 -32.92 14.95 5.80
C MET A 577 -32.86 15.56 7.20
N PRO A 578 -33.87 15.30 8.06
CA PRO A 578 -33.85 15.79 9.43
C PRO A 578 -32.82 15.05 10.29
N THR A 579 -32.38 15.74 11.35
CA THR A 579 -31.51 15.18 12.38
C THR A 579 -32.27 14.24 13.31
N TYR A 580 -31.66 13.10 13.68
CA TYR A 580 -32.19 12.25 14.75
C TYR A 580 -32.12 12.99 16.11
N ARG A 581 -33.21 12.98 16.88
CA ARG A 581 -33.35 13.73 18.15
C ARG A 581 -33.01 12.97 19.42
N PHE A 582 -32.64 11.69 19.34
CA PHE A 582 -32.09 10.96 20.49
C PHE A 582 -30.59 10.80 20.34
N ALA A 583 -29.89 10.76 21.47
CA ALA A 583 -28.47 10.44 21.47
C ALA A 583 -28.25 9.04 20.90
N SER A 584 -27.13 8.86 20.22
CA SER A 584 -26.73 7.55 19.67
C SER A 584 -26.47 6.51 20.76
N ARG A 585 -26.33 6.94 22.03
CA ARG A 585 -26.06 6.10 23.20
C ARG A 585 -26.80 6.61 24.45
N GLY A 586 -27.47 5.69 25.14
CA GLY A 586 -28.26 5.98 26.35
C GLY A 586 -29.63 6.61 26.04
N ASP A 587 -30.37 6.95 27.09
CA ASP A 587 -31.76 7.45 26.99
C ASP A 587 -31.85 8.99 26.82
N ARG A 588 -30.77 9.64 26.38
CA ARG A 588 -30.71 11.11 26.26
C ARG A 588 -31.49 11.59 25.03
N ARG A 589 -32.32 12.61 25.23
CA ARG A 589 -33.04 13.35 24.17
C ARG A 589 -32.29 14.66 23.90
N ASP A 590 -31.86 14.85 22.65
CA ASP A 590 -31.11 16.04 22.18
C ASP A 590 -32.05 17.16 21.67
N GLY A 591 -33.36 16.90 21.59
CA GLY A 591 -34.39 17.90 21.28
C GLY A 591 -35.80 17.29 21.24
N ASP A 592 -36.86 18.11 21.29
CA ASP A 592 -38.26 17.69 21.32
C ASP A 592 -39.02 18.07 20.05
N LYS A 593 -38.43 17.82 18.88
CA LYS A 593 -39.16 17.91 17.62
C LYS A 593 -40.47 17.11 17.71
N LYS A 594 -41.59 17.82 17.61
CA LYS A 594 -42.94 17.23 17.62
C LYS A 594 -43.15 16.41 16.34
N TRP A 595 -43.39 15.11 16.46
CA TRP A 595 -43.65 14.22 15.32
C TRP A 595 -45.13 14.19 14.89
N SER A 596 -45.91 15.23 15.21
CA SER A 596 -47.26 15.39 14.67
C SER A 596 -47.26 15.57 13.14
N ASN A 597 -46.13 15.98 12.57
CA ASN A 597 -45.86 15.95 11.12
C ASN A 597 -44.36 15.79 10.84
N ILE A 598 -44.01 15.51 9.57
CA ILE A 598 -42.63 15.26 9.12
C ILE A 598 -41.67 16.42 9.40
N PHE A 599 -42.13 17.68 9.43
CA PHE A 599 -41.29 18.86 9.65
C PHE A 599 -41.27 19.33 11.11
N GLY A 600 -42.19 18.85 11.94
CA GLY A 600 -42.39 19.32 13.31
C GLY A 600 -42.91 20.75 13.41
N MET A 601 -43.58 21.22 12.36
CA MET A 601 -44.17 22.57 12.32
C MET A 601 -45.54 22.60 12.99
N GLU A 602 -45.90 23.74 13.56
CA GLU A 602 -47.28 23.98 13.97
C GLU A 602 -48.16 24.21 12.73
N GLU A 603 -49.41 23.73 12.77
CA GLU A 603 -50.41 23.91 11.70
C GLU A 603 -50.05 23.33 10.31
N PHE A 604 -49.19 22.29 10.26
CA PHE A 604 -48.86 21.61 8.99
C PHE A 604 -50.01 20.73 8.48
N CYS A 605 -50.40 20.91 7.21
CA CYS A 605 -51.45 20.14 6.54
C CYS A 605 -50.90 19.38 5.31
N TYR A 606 -50.68 18.07 5.50
CA TYR A 606 -50.15 17.16 4.47
C TYR A 606 -50.84 17.26 3.12
N ASN A 607 -52.18 17.34 3.08
CA ASN A 607 -52.93 17.38 1.82
C ASN A 607 -52.67 18.65 1.01
N THR A 608 -52.58 19.80 1.68
CA THR A 608 -52.29 21.08 1.01
C THR A 608 -50.85 21.12 0.52
N PHE A 609 -49.90 20.63 1.32
CA PHE A 609 -48.50 20.56 0.94
C PHE A 609 -48.25 19.58 -0.22
N ALA A 610 -48.88 18.40 -0.21
CA ALA A 610 -48.80 17.45 -1.31
C ALA A 610 -49.36 18.02 -2.62
N ARG A 611 -50.46 18.80 -2.54
CA ARG A 611 -50.99 19.54 -3.69
C ARG A 611 -50.00 20.59 -4.19
N PHE A 612 -49.42 21.38 -3.30
CA PHE A 612 -48.39 22.36 -3.64
C PHE A 612 -47.21 21.71 -4.38
N LEU A 613 -46.71 20.56 -3.91
CA LEU A 613 -45.63 19.84 -4.58
C LEU A 613 -46.03 19.41 -6.00
N LYS A 614 -47.23 18.84 -6.15
CA LYS A 614 -47.76 18.39 -7.44
C LYS A 614 -47.97 19.53 -8.43
N GLU A 615 -48.53 20.66 -7.98
CA GLU A 615 -48.79 21.84 -8.83
C GLU A 615 -47.51 22.52 -9.34
N ASN A 616 -46.36 22.24 -8.71
CA ASN A 616 -45.07 22.86 -9.04
C ASN A 616 -44.04 21.86 -9.60
N ASP A 617 -44.48 20.66 -10.01
CA ASP A 617 -43.64 19.56 -10.53
C ASP A 617 -42.49 19.17 -9.57
N LEU A 618 -42.79 19.15 -8.26
CA LEU A 618 -41.84 18.84 -7.20
C LEU A 618 -42.05 17.41 -6.68
N VAL A 619 -40.94 16.74 -6.40
CA VAL A 619 -40.92 15.44 -5.72
C VAL A 619 -40.14 15.59 -4.43
N LEU A 620 -40.76 15.30 -3.29
CA LEU A 620 -40.10 15.27 -2.00
C LEU A 620 -39.64 13.84 -1.68
N LEU A 621 -38.34 13.67 -1.49
CA LEU A 621 -37.73 12.46 -0.96
C LEU A 621 -37.34 12.68 0.49
N ILE A 622 -37.83 11.81 1.38
CA ILE A 622 -37.55 11.89 2.81
C ILE A 622 -36.56 10.79 3.16
N LYS A 623 -35.38 11.17 3.65
CA LYS A 623 -34.38 10.22 4.17
C LYS A 623 -34.21 10.44 5.67
N LEU A 624 -34.74 9.49 6.44
CA LEU A 624 -34.64 9.49 7.90
C LEU A 624 -33.39 8.73 8.36
N HIS A 625 -33.01 8.95 9.62
CA HIS A 625 -32.03 8.10 10.29
C HIS A 625 -32.62 6.70 10.51
N PRO A 626 -31.87 5.59 10.37
CA PRO A 626 -32.44 4.22 10.49
C PRO A 626 -33.23 3.95 11.77
N ALA A 627 -32.74 4.44 12.92
CA ALA A 627 -33.44 4.30 14.21
C ALA A 627 -34.75 5.11 14.31
N GLU A 628 -34.87 6.17 13.51
CA GLU A 628 -36.07 7.00 13.43
C GLU A 628 -37.05 6.43 12.40
N GLU A 629 -36.54 6.01 11.24
CA GLU A 629 -37.28 5.31 10.18
C GLU A 629 -38.11 4.17 10.78
N ALA A 630 -37.49 3.30 11.58
CA ALA A 630 -38.17 2.19 12.25
C ALA A 630 -39.34 2.58 13.18
N LYS A 631 -39.41 3.85 13.62
CA LYS A 631 -40.45 4.35 14.54
C LYS A 631 -41.54 5.14 13.83
N VAL A 632 -41.20 5.88 12.77
CA VAL A 632 -42.09 6.88 12.19
C VAL A 632 -42.48 6.60 10.74
N VAL A 633 -41.87 5.61 10.07
CA VAL A 633 -42.15 5.33 8.64
C VAL A 633 -43.64 5.10 8.37
N ASP A 634 -44.34 4.37 9.25
CA ASP A 634 -45.78 4.07 9.10
C ASP A 634 -46.68 5.30 9.28
N SER A 635 -46.16 6.38 9.88
CA SER A 635 -46.89 7.63 10.07
C SER A 635 -46.79 8.60 8.89
N ILE A 636 -45.91 8.30 7.92
CA ILE A 636 -45.68 9.13 6.74
C ILE A 636 -46.52 8.60 5.58
N GLN A 637 -47.40 9.45 5.05
CA GLN A 637 -48.25 9.11 3.91
C GLN A 637 -47.50 9.35 2.59
N GLU A 638 -46.92 8.29 2.03
CA GLU A 638 -46.37 8.32 0.67
C GLU A 638 -47.48 8.55 -0.36
N ASN A 639 -47.17 9.30 -1.42
CA ASN A 639 -48.08 9.60 -2.53
C ASN A 639 -47.29 9.92 -3.81
N GLU A 640 -47.96 10.40 -4.86
CA GLU A 640 -47.35 10.70 -6.18
C GLU A 640 -46.20 11.74 -6.14
N SER A 641 -46.07 12.50 -5.05
CA SER A 641 -45.08 13.59 -4.91
C SER A 641 -44.28 13.51 -3.60
N ILE A 642 -44.55 12.56 -2.71
CA ILE A 642 -43.85 12.37 -1.44
C ILE A 642 -43.46 10.89 -1.30
N PHE A 643 -42.16 10.63 -1.21
CA PHE A 643 -41.61 9.28 -1.08
C PHE A 643 -40.58 9.20 0.04
N ILE A 644 -40.42 8.01 0.60
CA ILE A 644 -39.43 7.73 1.63
C ILE A 644 -38.27 6.96 1.00
N LEU A 645 -37.07 7.53 1.07
CA LEU A 645 -35.84 6.86 0.69
C LEU A 645 -35.38 5.97 1.85
N ARG A 646 -35.85 4.71 1.87
CA ARG A 646 -35.61 3.78 2.98
C ARG A 646 -34.18 3.25 2.98
N GLY A 647 -33.63 3.00 4.18
CA GLY A 647 -32.30 2.39 4.32
C GLY A 647 -32.21 1.01 3.67
N GLY A 648 -33.27 0.20 3.76
CA GLY A 648 -33.34 -1.13 3.13
C GLY A 648 -33.23 -1.08 1.60
N MET A 649 -33.84 -0.08 0.95
CA MET A 649 -33.75 0.08 -0.51
C MET A 649 -32.31 0.33 -0.96
N LEU A 650 -31.57 1.16 -0.22
CA LEU A 650 -30.16 1.43 -0.45
C LEU A 650 -29.33 0.13 -0.32
N GLU A 651 -29.57 -0.65 0.73
CA GLU A 651 -28.89 -1.93 0.97
C GLU A 651 -29.19 -2.97 -0.13
N GLU A 652 -30.45 -3.16 -0.49
CA GLU A 652 -30.91 -4.13 -1.51
C GLU A 652 -30.30 -3.84 -2.88
N ASN A 653 -30.14 -2.55 -3.22
CA ASN A 653 -29.60 -2.13 -4.51
C ASN A 653 -28.09 -1.86 -4.47
N TYR A 654 -27.46 -2.02 -3.30
CA TYR A 654 -26.04 -1.73 -3.08
C TYR A 654 -25.66 -0.30 -3.52
N VAL A 655 -26.50 0.67 -3.19
CA VAL A 655 -26.34 2.10 -3.51
C VAL A 655 -26.10 2.85 -2.20
N ASP A 656 -24.99 3.60 -2.12
CA ASP A 656 -24.78 4.53 -1.01
C ASP A 656 -25.60 5.80 -1.23
N LEU A 657 -26.12 6.37 -0.15
CA LEU A 657 -26.90 7.61 -0.17
C LEU A 657 -26.23 8.74 -0.98
N TYR A 658 -24.90 8.88 -0.94
CA TYR A 658 -24.21 9.96 -1.65
C TYR A 658 -24.21 9.79 -3.17
N GLU A 659 -24.48 8.58 -3.68
CA GLU A 659 -24.69 8.35 -5.12
C GLU A 659 -26.00 8.96 -5.62
N VAL A 660 -26.94 9.28 -4.71
CA VAL A 660 -28.27 9.82 -5.05
C VAL A 660 -28.54 11.21 -4.50
N VAL A 661 -27.74 11.71 -3.55
CA VAL A 661 -27.87 13.08 -3.01
C VAL A 661 -27.79 14.15 -4.11
N ASN A 662 -26.96 13.93 -5.13
CA ASN A 662 -26.85 14.85 -6.26
C ASN A 662 -28.05 14.85 -7.22
N ALA A 663 -29.07 14.02 -6.96
CA ALA A 663 -30.34 14.13 -7.64
C ALA A 663 -31.17 15.31 -7.14
N ALA A 664 -30.96 15.72 -5.88
CA ALA A 664 -31.72 16.77 -5.24
C ALA A 664 -31.37 18.14 -5.83
N ASP A 665 -32.37 18.86 -6.30
CA ASP A 665 -32.27 20.24 -6.75
C ASP A 665 -32.32 21.23 -5.57
N LEU A 666 -32.86 20.80 -4.42
CA LEU A 666 -32.89 21.55 -3.16
C LEU A 666 -32.83 20.60 -1.96
N LEU A 667 -32.02 20.94 -0.96
CA LEU A 667 -31.94 20.22 0.31
C LEU A 667 -32.76 20.92 1.39
N ILE A 668 -33.62 20.19 2.08
CA ILE A 668 -34.30 20.62 3.31
C ILE A 668 -33.68 19.86 4.47
N THR A 669 -33.25 20.55 5.50
CA THR A 669 -32.53 19.95 6.65
C THR A 669 -32.70 20.81 7.89
N ASP A 670 -32.02 20.47 8.98
CA ASP A 670 -32.02 21.23 10.23
C ASP A 670 -30.59 21.43 10.76
N TYR A 671 -30.10 20.51 11.59
CA TYR A 671 -28.79 20.53 12.20
C TYR A 671 -27.88 19.44 11.63
N SER A 672 -28.26 18.81 10.52
CA SER A 672 -27.53 17.67 9.96
C SER A 672 -26.25 18.10 9.26
N SER A 673 -25.16 17.36 9.42
CA SER A 673 -23.88 17.66 8.76
C SER A 673 -23.90 17.46 7.24
N ILE A 674 -24.93 16.80 6.69
CA ILE A 674 -25.10 16.58 5.24
C ILE A 674 -25.03 17.87 4.43
N TYR A 675 -25.51 18.99 4.96
CA TYR A 675 -25.55 20.23 4.19
C TYR A 675 -24.14 20.73 3.89
N PHE A 676 -23.16 20.49 4.77
CA PHE A 676 -21.77 20.86 4.51
C PHE A 676 -21.25 20.17 3.26
N ASP A 677 -21.57 18.89 3.07
CA ASP A 677 -21.21 18.15 1.87
C ASP A 677 -22.00 18.60 0.65
N TYR A 678 -23.29 18.89 0.83
CA TYR A 678 -24.16 19.41 -0.22
C TYR A 678 -23.73 20.78 -0.76
N LEU A 679 -22.98 21.58 0.02
CA LEU A 679 -22.40 22.84 -0.47
C LEU A 679 -21.49 22.67 -1.69
N LEU A 680 -20.93 21.47 -1.89
CA LEU A 680 -20.11 21.16 -3.07
C LEU A 680 -20.91 21.18 -4.38
N LEU A 681 -22.24 21.00 -4.31
CA LEU A 681 -23.12 21.08 -5.49
C LEU A 681 -23.52 22.52 -5.84
N ASP A 682 -23.23 23.49 -4.96
CA ASP A 682 -23.75 24.87 -5.05
C ASP A 682 -25.26 24.94 -5.35
N ARG A 683 -26.03 24.17 -4.58
CA ARG A 683 -27.50 24.11 -4.70
C ARG A 683 -28.18 24.68 -3.46
N PRO A 684 -29.44 25.15 -3.59
CA PRO A 684 -30.16 25.77 -2.49
C PRO A 684 -30.42 24.82 -1.31
N ILE A 685 -30.44 25.40 -0.11
CA ILE A 685 -30.63 24.68 1.16
C ILE A 685 -31.65 25.46 1.99
N ILE A 686 -32.63 24.77 2.57
CA ILE A 686 -33.62 25.33 3.50
C ILE A 686 -33.47 24.63 4.85
N PHE A 687 -33.50 25.43 5.92
CA PHE A 687 -33.37 24.95 7.29
C PHE A 687 -34.72 24.96 8.01
N VAL A 688 -35.06 23.86 8.68
CA VAL A 688 -36.28 23.69 9.49
C VAL A 688 -35.90 23.44 10.96
N PRO A 689 -35.44 24.48 11.68
CA PRO A 689 -34.94 24.33 13.04
C PRO A 689 -36.10 24.39 14.07
N ALA A 690 -37.05 23.47 13.98
CA ALA A 690 -38.33 23.49 14.72
C ALA A 690 -38.17 23.50 16.26
N ASP A 691 -37.03 23.02 16.77
CA ASP A 691 -36.71 22.86 18.19
C ASP A 691 -35.35 23.47 18.58
N LEU A 692 -34.93 24.55 17.90
CA LEU A 692 -33.58 25.14 18.03
C LEU A 692 -33.19 25.46 19.47
N VAL A 693 -34.07 26.16 20.19
CA VAL A 693 -33.80 26.62 21.57
C VAL A 693 -33.55 25.43 22.49
N GLU A 694 -34.29 24.35 22.33
CA GLU A 694 -34.08 23.15 23.14
C GLU A 694 -32.80 22.41 22.72
N TYR A 695 -32.54 22.31 21.41
CA TYR A 695 -31.34 21.67 20.87
C TYR A 695 -30.05 22.38 21.35
N GLU A 696 -30.06 23.72 21.40
CA GLU A 696 -28.96 24.55 21.91
C GLU A 696 -28.72 24.34 23.41
N ASN A 697 -29.80 24.24 24.20
CA ASN A 697 -29.73 24.10 25.65
C ASN A 697 -29.34 22.68 26.10
N THR A 698 -29.59 21.66 25.28
CA THR A 698 -29.32 20.26 25.61
C THR A 698 -27.95 19.82 25.09
N ARG A 699 -27.83 19.58 23.78
CA ARG A 699 -26.59 19.14 23.13
C ARG A 699 -25.66 20.32 22.83
N GLY A 700 -26.22 21.39 22.27
CA GLY A 700 -25.47 22.56 21.83
C GLY A 700 -24.74 22.39 20.49
N PHE A 701 -24.19 23.50 19.99
CA PHE A 701 -23.41 23.55 18.76
C PHE A 701 -21.94 23.80 19.04
N LEU A 702 -21.09 23.28 18.16
CA LEU A 702 -19.66 23.59 18.12
C LEU A 702 -19.41 24.90 17.36
N LEU A 703 -20.25 25.18 16.37
CA LEU A 703 -20.12 26.32 15.47
C LEU A 703 -21.28 27.28 15.72
N GLU A 704 -20.96 28.42 16.33
CA GLU A 704 -21.94 29.43 16.74
C GLU A 704 -21.62 30.80 16.11
N PRO A 705 -22.63 31.67 15.94
CA PRO A 705 -24.07 31.40 16.12
C PRO A 705 -24.64 30.55 14.97
N TYR A 706 -25.69 29.76 15.22
CA TYR A 706 -26.30 28.82 14.25
C TYR A 706 -26.62 29.48 12.90
N ASP A 707 -27.19 30.70 12.93
CA ASP A 707 -27.57 31.45 11.74
C ASP A 707 -26.42 31.71 10.78
N ARG A 708 -25.21 31.95 11.31
CA ARG A 708 -24.01 32.24 10.53
C ARG A 708 -23.49 31.01 9.79
N TRP A 709 -23.70 29.83 10.35
CA TRP A 709 -23.17 28.57 9.81
C TRP A 709 -24.16 27.84 8.91
N THR A 710 -25.38 28.35 8.75
CA THR A 710 -26.45 27.73 7.95
C THR A 710 -26.86 28.62 6.78
N PRO A 711 -26.32 28.39 5.56
CA PRO A 711 -26.43 29.30 4.42
C PRO A 711 -27.74 29.09 3.65
N GLY A 712 -28.85 29.42 4.29
CA GLY A 712 -30.19 29.28 3.73
C GLY A 712 -31.25 29.89 4.66
N PRO A 713 -32.49 30.04 4.17
CA PRO A 713 -33.59 30.51 5.00
C PRO A 713 -33.93 29.50 6.09
N LYS A 714 -34.33 30.01 7.26
CA LYS A 714 -34.85 29.23 8.39
C LYS A 714 -36.36 29.38 8.42
N VAL A 715 -37.08 28.27 8.34
CA VAL A 715 -38.55 28.27 8.24
C VAL A 715 -39.17 27.46 9.39
N LEU A 716 -40.26 27.97 9.95
CA LEU A 716 -40.93 27.39 11.12
C LEU A 716 -42.41 27.03 10.87
N ASN A 717 -42.95 27.38 9.71
CA ASN A 717 -44.32 27.06 9.31
C ASN A 717 -44.40 26.71 7.82
N GLN A 718 -45.51 26.09 7.42
CA GLN A 718 -45.70 25.57 6.07
C GLN A 718 -45.70 26.67 5.01
N ALA A 719 -46.36 27.81 5.23
CA ALA A 719 -46.44 28.89 4.25
C ALA A 719 -45.04 29.46 3.92
N CYS A 720 -44.22 29.69 4.95
CA CYS A 720 -42.83 30.09 4.76
C CYS A 720 -42.02 29.02 4.02
N LEU A 721 -42.22 27.73 4.33
CA LEU A 721 -41.53 26.65 3.63
C LEU A 721 -41.85 26.63 2.13
N GLU A 722 -43.13 26.68 1.78
CA GLU A 722 -43.60 26.71 0.38
C GLU A 722 -43.05 27.92 -0.37
N GLU A 723 -43.12 29.11 0.23
CA GLU A 723 -42.56 30.35 -0.35
C GLU A 723 -41.05 30.21 -0.59
N GLN A 724 -40.30 29.75 0.42
CA GLN A 724 -38.85 29.64 0.31
C GLN A 724 -38.42 28.54 -0.67
N ILE A 725 -39.19 27.45 -0.83
CA ILE A 725 -38.96 26.44 -1.87
C ILE A 725 -39.04 27.08 -3.26
N LEU A 726 -40.13 27.79 -3.56
CA LEU A 726 -40.31 28.42 -4.88
C LEU A 726 -39.24 29.48 -5.14
N LYS A 727 -38.94 30.33 -4.15
CA LYS A 727 -37.92 31.37 -4.25
C LYS A 727 -36.54 30.80 -4.51
N SER A 728 -36.14 29.78 -3.74
CA SER A 728 -34.83 29.15 -3.83
C SER A 728 -34.62 28.42 -5.16
N LEU A 729 -35.66 27.76 -5.68
CA LEU A 729 -35.60 27.08 -6.97
C LEU A 729 -35.77 28.04 -8.17
N GLY A 730 -36.33 29.23 -7.95
CA GLY A 730 -36.51 30.26 -8.97
C GLY A 730 -35.29 31.18 -9.13
N ASP A 731 -34.53 31.39 -8.06
CA ASP A 731 -33.29 32.17 -8.07
C ASP A 731 -32.16 31.44 -7.33
N TYR A 732 -31.31 30.74 -8.08
CA TYR A 732 -30.13 30.04 -7.55
C TYR A 732 -29.10 30.98 -6.90
N LYS A 733 -29.14 32.30 -7.16
CA LYS A 733 -28.26 33.28 -6.49
C LYS A 733 -28.70 33.57 -5.06
N TYR A 734 -29.95 33.27 -4.71
CA TYR A 734 -30.45 33.42 -3.35
C TYR A 734 -29.60 32.57 -2.38
N TYR A 735 -29.00 33.21 -1.36
CA TYR A 735 -28.02 32.64 -0.43
C TYR A 735 -26.72 32.09 -1.04
N LYS A 736 -26.42 32.39 -2.31
CA LYS A 736 -25.24 31.82 -2.99
C LYS A 736 -23.92 32.27 -2.36
N ALA A 737 -23.78 33.56 -2.03
CA ALA A 737 -22.56 34.10 -1.44
C ALA A 737 -22.23 33.44 -0.09
N GLU A 738 -23.26 33.19 0.73
CA GLU A 738 -23.14 32.50 2.02
C GLU A 738 -22.76 31.03 1.83
N ARG A 739 -23.35 30.35 0.83
CA ARG A 739 -22.98 28.96 0.49
C ARG A 739 -21.54 28.86 0.02
N GLU A 740 -21.11 29.72 -0.89
CA GLU A 740 -19.73 29.76 -1.40
C GLU A 740 -18.73 30.04 -0.28
N TYR A 741 -19.01 31.04 0.56
CA TYR A 741 -18.19 31.39 1.71
C TYR A 741 -18.01 30.21 2.67
N LEU A 742 -19.10 29.53 3.06
CA LEU A 742 -19.00 28.37 3.94
C LEU A 742 -18.36 27.17 3.24
N SER A 743 -18.60 26.98 1.94
CA SER A 743 -17.96 25.93 1.15
C SER A 743 -16.44 26.11 1.13
N ASP A 744 -15.93 27.34 0.94
CA ASP A 744 -14.50 27.68 0.99
C ASP A 744 -13.88 27.45 2.37
N LEU A 745 -14.62 27.72 3.45
CA LEU A 745 -14.13 27.47 4.81
C LEU A 745 -14.08 25.99 5.16
N VAL A 746 -15.08 25.23 4.72
CA VAL A 746 -15.28 23.83 5.09
C VAL A 746 -14.38 22.92 4.25
N HIS A 747 -14.36 23.11 2.93
CA HIS A 747 -13.71 22.20 1.99
C HIS A 747 -12.41 22.78 1.45
N PHE A 748 -11.30 22.13 1.79
CA PHE A 748 -10.01 22.47 1.18
C PHE A 748 -9.94 21.99 -0.28
N TYR A 749 -10.48 20.80 -0.56
CA TYR A 749 -10.63 20.25 -1.90
C TYR A 749 -12.10 20.28 -2.32
N LYS A 750 -12.37 20.78 -3.53
CA LYS A 750 -13.70 20.85 -4.13
C LYS A 750 -13.76 20.09 -5.46
N ASP A 751 -13.02 18.98 -5.52
CA ASP A 751 -12.93 18.09 -6.67
C ASP A 751 -13.44 16.69 -6.30
N SER A 752 -13.47 15.78 -7.29
CA SER A 752 -13.90 14.40 -7.14
C SER A 752 -12.73 13.43 -6.97
N ARG A 753 -11.67 13.84 -6.25
CA ARG A 753 -10.44 13.04 -6.07
C ARG A 753 -10.18 12.67 -4.61
N SER A 754 -11.21 12.76 -3.75
CA SER A 754 -11.17 12.46 -2.30
C SER A 754 -10.63 11.07 -2.02
N SER A 755 -11.19 10.09 -2.72
CA SER A 755 -10.81 8.68 -2.66
C SER A 755 -9.37 8.46 -3.11
N GLU A 756 -8.96 9.09 -4.22
CA GLU A 756 -7.61 8.94 -4.76
C GLU A 756 -6.54 9.47 -3.79
N ARG A 757 -6.71 10.68 -3.22
CA ARG A 757 -5.70 11.21 -2.29
C ARG A 757 -5.66 10.40 -0.99
N LEU A 758 -6.80 9.89 -0.51
CA LEU A 758 -6.80 9.03 0.67
C LEU A 758 -6.13 7.68 0.40
N TRP A 759 -6.38 7.04 -0.74
CA TRP A 759 -5.65 5.84 -1.15
C TRP A 759 -4.14 6.09 -1.20
N LYS A 760 -3.72 7.21 -1.80
CA LYS A 760 -2.30 7.60 -1.83
C LYS A 760 -1.70 7.72 -0.43
N VAL A 761 -2.41 8.36 0.51
CA VAL A 761 -1.98 8.49 1.91
C VAL A 761 -1.86 7.13 2.60
N ILE A 762 -2.83 6.22 2.39
CA ILE A 762 -2.80 4.86 2.95
C ILE A 762 -1.58 4.11 2.45
N ILE A 763 -1.32 4.15 1.13
CA ILE A 763 -0.18 3.43 0.53
C ILE A 763 1.16 4.02 0.98
N GLU A 764 1.31 5.34 0.94
CA GLU A 764 2.54 6.00 1.41
C GLU A 764 2.87 5.62 2.86
N ARG A 765 1.85 5.50 3.73
CA ARG A 765 2.03 5.07 5.12
C ARG A 765 2.35 3.58 5.24
N LEU A 766 1.74 2.74 4.41
CA LEU A 766 2.05 1.32 4.32
C LEU A 766 3.46 1.02 3.79
N SER A 767 4.07 1.92 3.02
CA SER A 767 5.46 1.77 2.53
C SER A 767 6.51 2.17 3.57
N VAL A 768 6.12 2.97 4.57
CA VAL A 768 6.99 3.44 5.66
C VAL A 768 6.89 2.53 6.91
N MET A 769 5.85 1.70 6.98
CA MET A 769 5.61 0.67 8.00
C MET A 769 6.06 -0.70 7.53
#